data_AF-A0A352DZB1-F1
#
_entry.id   AF-A0A352DZB1-F1
#
_cell.length_a   1.000
_cell.length_b   1.000
_cell.length_c   1.000
_cell.angle_alpha   90.00
_cell.angle_beta   90.00
_cell.angle_gamma   90.00
#
_symmetry.space_group_name_H-M   'P 1'
#
loop_
_entity.id
_entity.type
_entity.pdbx_description
1 polymer ?
#
loop_
_entity_poly.entity_id
_entity_poly.type
_entity_poly.pdbx_seq_one_letter_code
_entity_poly.pdbx_strand_id
1 'polypeptide(L)'
;AEPSTSAAQPVGAPRPVGRLTAAALRSRAAAAARRGNDVRAALLLWRLRAGTLDADTGASFERRVVALARRLERAVGLDGVASETTRTIVRGLLDRAAGSAWSQPARLLYDLQRACVDSERESYRTRLLAWAFSLGRVPLIRPLPSQRVALVHRHLAAAFRRLKALDPADTLRRDATDLLTAGLAATESIVRDRLGPEVRRAVTGAGLVPMTLVEEAALDTLVDELLDGVVTRGFESFGALRDAVSRNQVKLADLSGVGELLGGDALLRADRRLATVLDGAYRQAPFYLLAMQRLSAVGFGLPLGRAITLHLLLPFGGAWLMWKGLEHVVEPLTAYSFGEPVHISSRPAVLATGALIWVLVHLPQVRSSTVEALRAVGTLLVHVCIELPRRLLRLPWVDAVLRSRPVRLFRRYAWSPLVLTAIVWLLLPHGDAVVSRGDPWLPVAVFAASAAILNAPVGRLVQERVLEGIGRVLHQLHAHLVVGLIGWIVDLFRRAIDVVEGTLYAVDEQLRFRSDESRLALAVKAVLTTLWAGVDWVVRFCVTLLIEPQLNPIKHFPVVTVSHKLLVPMIPMVAGNLAAATGMERGLALTTVTFVSATTPGVFGFLAWELKENWRLYAANRPRLLMPVLVGRHGETMRRLLMPGFHSGTIPKLFARMRRQARGADGIPVRRGTGRVEEQLVELTHDIAAFVDDECLGLLRRTRPMRDVVIRVADVRLATNRVAIDLAADGIDPRPLRLELVQGGGSLSSHVADPGWLAVLPDDRRQIVSLALAGFDRLCGADFVTEEIDGVSTSRPVARLEWAAWRDAWERERLPEDGGARG
;
A
#
# COMPACT_ATOMS: atom_id res chain seq x y z
N ALA A 1 6.01 28.09 -59.64
CA ALA A 1 6.25 26.85 -58.86
C ALA A 1 5.86 27.15 -57.42
N GLU A 2 4.58 26.95 -57.11
CA GLU A 2 3.98 27.31 -55.82
C GLU A 2 4.20 26.21 -54.77
N PRO A 3 4.41 26.57 -53.50
CA PRO A 3 4.56 25.62 -52.41
C PRO A 3 3.18 25.11 -51.95
N SER A 4 3.02 23.79 -51.93
CA SER A 4 1.80 23.11 -51.52
C SER A 4 1.53 23.26 -50.01
N THR A 5 0.53 24.06 -49.69
CA THR A 5 -0.12 24.09 -48.37
C THR A 5 -0.82 22.77 -48.10
N SER A 6 -0.20 21.90 -47.28
CA SER A 6 -0.87 20.72 -46.72
C SER A 6 -1.88 21.18 -45.67
N ALA A 7 -3.14 21.31 -46.09
CA ALA A 7 -4.27 21.58 -45.22
C ALA A 7 -4.45 20.43 -44.22
N ALA A 8 -4.62 20.79 -42.95
CA ALA A 8 -5.01 19.88 -41.88
C ALA A 8 -6.27 19.11 -42.28
N GLN A 9 -6.17 17.78 -42.36
CA GLN A 9 -7.32 16.91 -42.58
C GLN A 9 -8.32 17.06 -41.42
N PRO A 10 -9.62 17.27 -41.69
CA PRO A 10 -10.63 17.31 -40.65
C PRO A 10 -10.77 15.93 -39.99
N VAL A 11 -10.81 15.95 -38.67
CA VAL A 11 -11.09 14.81 -37.79
C VAL A 11 -12.32 14.04 -38.30
N GLY A 12 -12.18 12.73 -38.40
CA GLY A 12 -13.06 11.82 -39.14
C GLY A 12 -14.57 12.06 -38.97
N ALA A 13 -15.27 11.99 -40.10
CA ALA A 13 -16.72 12.03 -40.18
C ALA A 13 -17.37 11.03 -39.21
N PRO A 14 -18.48 11.39 -38.53
CA PRO A 14 -19.17 10.51 -37.61
C PRO A 14 -19.69 9.27 -38.34
N ARG A 15 -19.30 8.06 -37.88
CA ARG A 15 -19.89 6.80 -38.34
C ARG A 15 -21.40 6.82 -38.04
N PRO A 16 -22.28 6.68 -39.05
CA PRO A 16 -23.71 6.67 -38.83
C PRO A 16 -24.10 5.31 -38.26
N VAL A 17 -24.36 5.24 -36.95
CA VAL A 17 -24.95 4.06 -36.31
C VAL A 17 -26.31 4.44 -35.73
N GLY A 18 -27.37 4.15 -36.49
CA GLY A 18 -28.72 3.82 -35.98
C GLY A 18 -29.78 4.93 -35.84
N ARG A 19 -30.60 5.09 -36.89
CA ARG A 19 -32.08 5.23 -36.92
C ARG A 19 -32.81 5.83 -35.70
N LEU A 20 -32.55 7.07 -35.30
CA LEU A 20 -33.46 7.82 -34.42
C LEU A 20 -33.93 9.07 -35.15
N THR A 21 -35.24 9.27 -35.24
CA THR A 21 -35.81 10.48 -35.82
C THR A 21 -35.40 11.71 -34.99
N ALA A 22 -35.34 12.88 -35.61
CA ALA A 22 -35.08 14.15 -34.92
C ALA A 22 -36.01 14.34 -33.72
N ALA A 23 -37.30 13.97 -33.87
CA ALA A 23 -38.29 13.97 -32.80
C ALA A 23 -37.92 13.03 -31.64
N ALA A 24 -37.43 11.81 -31.93
CA ALA A 24 -36.99 10.87 -30.91
C ALA A 24 -35.73 11.34 -30.16
N LEU A 25 -34.80 12.03 -30.83
CA LEU A 25 -33.64 12.63 -30.18
C LEU A 25 -34.03 13.80 -29.26
N ARG A 26 -34.92 14.70 -29.72
CA ARG A 26 -35.46 15.78 -28.88
C ARG A 26 -36.21 15.24 -27.66
N SER A 27 -37.09 14.25 -27.84
CA SER A 27 -37.86 13.68 -26.73
C SER A 27 -36.95 12.99 -25.71
N ARG A 28 -35.91 12.27 -26.16
CA ARG A 28 -34.90 11.67 -25.30
C ARG A 28 -34.02 12.70 -24.60
N ALA A 29 -33.66 13.79 -25.27
CA ALA A 29 -32.91 14.89 -24.67
C ALA A 29 -33.74 15.58 -23.57
N ALA A 30 -35.02 15.87 -23.84
CA ALA A 30 -35.95 16.42 -22.86
C ALA A 30 -36.17 15.45 -21.69
N ALA A 31 -36.31 14.14 -21.95
CA ALA A 31 -36.43 13.14 -20.90
C ALA A 31 -35.15 13.02 -20.06
N ALA A 32 -33.97 13.12 -20.66
CA ALA A 32 -32.69 13.12 -19.94
C ALA A 32 -32.55 14.37 -19.06
N ALA A 33 -32.89 15.55 -19.60
CA ALA A 33 -32.90 16.80 -18.85
C ALA A 33 -33.88 16.77 -17.67
N ARG A 34 -35.09 16.22 -17.84
CA ARG A 34 -36.06 16.03 -16.75
C ARG A 34 -35.54 15.11 -15.64
N ARG A 35 -34.65 14.17 -15.96
CA ARG A 35 -33.98 13.31 -14.98
C ARG A 35 -32.71 13.94 -14.39
N GLY A 36 -32.42 15.20 -14.70
CA GLY A 36 -31.20 15.90 -14.26
C GLY A 36 -29.91 15.47 -14.95
N ASN A 37 -30.00 14.76 -16.09
CA ASN A 37 -28.86 14.30 -16.87
C ASN A 37 -28.57 15.27 -18.04
N ASP A 38 -28.02 16.44 -17.69
CA ASP A 38 -27.71 17.53 -18.62
C ASP A 38 -26.65 17.15 -19.66
N VAL A 39 -25.65 16.35 -19.31
CA VAL A 39 -24.61 15.87 -20.24
C VAL A 39 -25.21 14.96 -21.30
N ARG A 40 -26.07 14.00 -20.91
CA ARG A 40 -26.78 13.15 -21.88
C ARG A 40 -27.69 13.99 -22.77
N ALA A 41 -28.38 14.98 -22.20
CA ALA A 41 -29.23 15.89 -22.96
C ALA A 41 -28.40 16.72 -23.96
N ALA A 42 -27.28 17.30 -23.54
CA ALA A 42 -26.37 18.08 -24.36
C ALA A 42 -25.75 17.26 -25.49
N LEU A 43 -25.31 16.02 -25.23
CA LEU A 43 -24.78 15.12 -26.27
C LEU A 43 -25.85 14.74 -27.31
N LEU A 44 -27.10 14.55 -26.89
CA LEU A 44 -28.21 14.27 -27.81
C LEU A 44 -28.58 15.50 -28.64
N LEU A 45 -28.59 16.69 -28.03
CA LEU A 45 -28.79 17.96 -28.73
C LEU A 45 -27.65 18.27 -29.70
N TRP A 46 -26.40 17.93 -29.33
CA TRP A 46 -25.24 18.05 -30.22
C TRP A 46 -25.41 17.19 -31.48
N ARG A 47 -25.82 15.92 -31.33
CA ARG A 47 -26.11 15.04 -32.48
C ARG A 47 -27.22 15.61 -33.37
N LEU A 48 -28.24 16.21 -32.76
CA LEU A 48 -29.35 16.80 -33.48
C LEU A 48 -28.93 18.04 -34.27
N ARG A 49 -28.12 18.92 -33.66
CA ARG A 49 -27.53 20.11 -34.29
C ARG A 49 -26.62 19.75 -35.48
N ALA A 50 -25.86 18.65 -35.37
CA ALA A 50 -25.03 18.18 -36.47
C ALA A 50 -25.83 17.72 -37.70
N GLY A 51 -27.13 17.39 -37.53
CA GLY A 51 -28.01 16.93 -38.62
C GLY A 51 -29.13 17.90 -39.02
N THR A 52 -29.35 19.00 -38.27
CA THR A 52 -30.43 19.97 -38.53
C THR A 52 -29.97 21.40 -38.21
N LEU A 53 -30.26 22.36 -39.09
CA LEU A 53 -29.93 23.79 -38.93
C LEU A 53 -31.01 24.56 -38.14
N ASP A 54 -31.65 23.90 -37.17
CA ASP A 54 -32.75 24.47 -36.38
C ASP A 54 -32.22 25.38 -35.26
N ALA A 55 -32.59 26.66 -35.30
CA ALA A 55 -32.13 27.69 -34.35
C ALA A 55 -32.56 27.38 -32.89
N ASP A 56 -33.73 26.78 -32.68
CA ASP A 56 -34.21 26.42 -31.33
C ASP A 56 -33.39 25.26 -30.72
N THR A 57 -32.94 24.34 -31.57
CA THR A 57 -32.03 23.27 -31.15
C THR A 57 -30.66 23.84 -30.73
N GLY A 58 -30.14 24.82 -31.47
CA GLY A 58 -28.92 25.55 -31.11
C GLY A 58 -29.04 26.29 -29.78
N ALA A 59 -30.12 27.07 -29.60
CA ALA A 59 -30.40 27.78 -28.35
C ALA A 59 -30.57 26.82 -27.16
N SER A 60 -31.24 25.68 -27.37
CA SER A 60 -31.39 24.64 -26.36
C SER A 60 -30.07 23.98 -25.96
N PHE A 61 -29.15 23.77 -26.91
CA PHE A 61 -27.81 23.29 -26.62
C PHE A 61 -27.01 24.30 -25.78
N GLU A 62 -26.97 25.57 -26.19
CA GLU A 62 -26.23 26.61 -25.45
C GLU A 62 -26.80 26.82 -24.04
N ARG A 63 -28.13 26.77 -23.86
CA ARG A 63 -28.76 26.80 -22.53
C ARG A 63 -28.24 25.68 -21.62
N ARG A 64 -27.96 24.48 -22.16
CA ARG A 64 -27.41 23.35 -21.39
C ARG A 64 -25.94 23.53 -21.07
N VAL A 65 -25.15 24.09 -21.99
CA VAL A 65 -23.74 24.44 -21.75
C VAL A 65 -23.63 25.45 -20.61
N VAL A 66 -24.40 26.54 -20.68
CA VAL A 66 -24.43 27.58 -19.65
C VAL A 66 -24.90 27.02 -18.30
N ALA A 67 -25.93 26.18 -18.31
CA ALA A 67 -26.41 25.54 -17.08
C ALA A 67 -25.33 24.65 -16.45
N LEU A 68 -24.67 23.79 -17.23
CA LEU A 68 -23.63 22.89 -16.72
C LEU A 68 -22.42 23.67 -16.19
N ALA A 69 -21.99 24.72 -16.88
CA ALA A 69 -20.88 25.58 -16.43
C ALA A 69 -21.18 26.25 -15.08
N ARG A 70 -22.37 26.84 -14.91
CA ARG A 70 -22.79 27.45 -13.62
C ARG A 70 -22.96 26.45 -12.49
N ARG A 71 -23.34 25.21 -12.80
CA ARG A 71 -23.44 24.13 -11.81
C ARG A 71 -22.03 23.69 -11.36
N LEU A 72 -21.09 23.62 -12.30
CA LEU A 72 -19.70 23.26 -12.01
C LEU A 72 -19.01 24.32 -11.15
N GLU A 73 -19.18 25.60 -11.45
CA GLU A 73 -18.60 26.71 -10.65
C GLU A 73 -19.05 26.64 -9.19
N ARG A 74 -20.36 26.46 -8.96
CA ARG A 74 -20.92 26.28 -7.62
C ARG A 74 -20.43 25.02 -6.93
N ALA A 75 -20.25 23.93 -7.67
CA ALA A 75 -19.73 22.68 -7.12
C ALA A 75 -18.27 22.78 -6.68
N VAL A 76 -17.50 23.63 -7.37
CA VAL A 76 -16.08 23.82 -7.16
C VAL A 76 -15.78 24.98 -6.19
N GLY A 77 -16.76 25.83 -5.90
CA GLY A 77 -16.63 26.97 -5.00
C GLY A 77 -15.92 28.18 -5.63
N LEU A 78 -15.93 28.27 -6.97
CA LEU A 78 -15.28 29.34 -7.75
C LEU A 78 -16.32 30.30 -8.35
N ASP A 79 -17.21 30.83 -7.51
CA ASP A 79 -18.31 31.70 -7.96
C ASP A 79 -17.76 33.05 -8.49
N GLY A 80 -18.13 33.40 -9.73
CA GLY A 80 -17.92 34.74 -10.30
C GLY A 80 -16.62 34.97 -11.09
N VAL A 81 -15.61 34.11 -10.98
CA VAL A 81 -14.28 34.35 -11.59
C VAL A 81 -14.10 33.69 -12.97
N ALA A 82 -14.92 32.70 -13.36
CA ALA A 82 -14.62 31.81 -14.50
C ALA A 82 -15.75 31.59 -15.55
N SER A 83 -16.83 32.40 -15.58
CA SER A 83 -18.05 32.01 -16.33
C SER A 83 -17.85 31.75 -17.82
N GLU A 84 -16.96 32.47 -18.50
CA GLU A 84 -16.73 32.26 -19.93
C GLU A 84 -15.70 31.13 -20.21
N THR A 85 -14.66 31.01 -19.38
CA THR A 85 -13.67 29.93 -19.48
C THR A 85 -14.33 28.58 -19.22
N THR A 86 -15.14 28.45 -18.17
CA THR A 86 -15.86 27.21 -17.85
C THR A 86 -16.81 26.81 -18.98
N ARG A 87 -17.53 27.76 -19.58
CA ARG A 87 -18.40 27.51 -20.75
C ARG A 87 -17.60 27.01 -21.94
N THR A 88 -16.47 27.65 -22.23
CA THR A 88 -15.56 27.26 -23.32
C THR A 88 -15.05 25.83 -23.11
N ILE A 89 -14.71 25.49 -21.86
CA ILE A 89 -14.26 24.15 -21.49
C ILE A 89 -15.36 23.11 -21.73
N VAL A 90 -16.55 23.34 -21.16
CA VAL A 90 -17.69 22.42 -21.30
C VAL A 90 -18.07 22.21 -22.77
N ARG A 91 -18.12 23.31 -23.54
CA ARG A 91 -18.43 23.26 -24.98
C ARG A 91 -17.35 22.49 -25.75
N GLY A 92 -16.08 22.82 -25.54
CA GLY A 92 -14.96 22.14 -26.20
C GLY A 92 -14.89 20.64 -25.91
N LEU A 93 -15.29 20.22 -24.71
CA LEU A 93 -15.42 18.81 -24.32
C LEU A 93 -16.62 18.13 -25.00
N LEU A 94 -17.76 18.81 -25.13
CA LEU A 94 -18.93 18.30 -25.86
C LEU A 94 -18.64 18.13 -27.35
N ASP A 95 -17.91 19.08 -27.94
CA ASP A 95 -17.49 19.03 -29.34
C ASP A 95 -16.54 17.86 -29.59
N ARG A 96 -15.56 17.64 -28.71
CA ARG A 96 -14.67 16.45 -28.77
C ARG A 96 -15.39 15.15 -28.48
N ALA A 97 -16.45 15.17 -27.67
CA ALA A 97 -17.27 14.00 -27.46
C ALA A 97 -18.01 13.59 -28.74
N ALA A 98 -18.25 14.54 -29.66
CA ALA A 98 -18.94 14.36 -30.93
C ALA A 98 -20.28 13.60 -30.78
N GLY A 99 -21.01 13.92 -29.71
CA GLY A 99 -22.28 13.26 -29.36
C GLY A 99 -22.14 11.82 -28.87
N SER A 100 -20.95 11.22 -28.81
CA SER A 100 -20.75 9.89 -28.24
C SER A 100 -20.85 9.93 -26.71
N ALA A 101 -21.65 9.04 -26.12
CA ALA A 101 -21.71 8.89 -24.66
C ALA A 101 -20.57 8.03 -24.09
N TRP A 102 -19.78 7.40 -24.96
CA TRP A 102 -18.73 6.43 -24.59
C TRP A 102 -17.33 6.98 -24.76
N SER A 103 -17.19 8.17 -25.36
CA SER A 103 -15.90 8.84 -25.56
C SER A 103 -15.29 9.29 -24.23
N GLN A 104 -13.96 9.44 -24.17
CA GLN A 104 -13.29 9.95 -22.97
C GLN A 104 -13.76 11.36 -22.56
N PRO A 105 -13.93 12.34 -23.47
CA PRO A 105 -14.52 13.63 -23.13
C PRO A 105 -15.93 13.52 -22.53
N ALA A 106 -16.78 12.61 -23.03
CA ALA A 106 -18.10 12.40 -22.47
C ALA A 106 -18.06 11.80 -21.06
N ARG A 107 -17.17 10.83 -20.80
CA ARG A 107 -16.98 10.27 -19.46
C ARG A 107 -16.48 11.32 -18.47
N LEU A 108 -15.56 12.18 -18.91
CA LEU A 108 -15.10 13.33 -18.13
C LEU A 108 -16.27 14.27 -17.80
N LEU A 109 -17.11 14.62 -18.79
CA LEU A 109 -18.30 15.43 -18.55
C LEU A 109 -19.28 14.76 -17.57
N TYR A 110 -19.47 13.44 -17.64
CA TYR A 110 -20.31 12.72 -16.67
C TYR A 110 -19.73 12.76 -15.24
N ASP A 111 -18.41 12.70 -15.08
CA ASP A 111 -17.78 12.85 -13.76
C ASP A 111 -17.96 14.28 -13.22
N LEU A 112 -17.81 15.31 -14.07
CA LEU A 112 -18.12 16.70 -13.69
C LEU A 112 -19.59 16.89 -13.31
N GLN A 113 -20.52 16.28 -14.05
CA GLN A 113 -21.94 16.32 -13.71
C GLN A 113 -22.21 15.62 -12.37
N ARG A 114 -21.52 14.51 -12.06
CA ARG A 114 -21.66 13.84 -10.75
C ARG A 114 -21.21 14.74 -9.62
N ALA A 115 -20.08 15.43 -9.76
CA ALA A 115 -19.64 16.43 -8.79
C ALA A 115 -20.70 17.52 -8.59
N CYS A 116 -21.29 18.04 -9.67
CA CYS A 116 -22.40 19.01 -9.59
C CYS A 116 -23.61 18.44 -8.84
N VAL A 117 -24.05 17.23 -9.20
CA VAL A 117 -25.22 16.60 -8.60
C VAL A 117 -25.01 16.34 -7.11
N ASP A 118 -23.83 15.87 -6.70
CA ASP A 118 -23.51 15.63 -5.30
C ASP A 118 -23.36 16.95 -4.52
N SER A 119 -22.91 18.02 -5.18
CA SER A 119 -22.89 19.36 -4.60
C SER A 119 -24.29 19.98 -4.42
N GLU A 120 -25.29 19.56 -5.19
CA GLU A 120 -26.64 20.14 -5.16
C GLU A 120 -27.62 19.35 -4.31
N ARG A 121 -27.41 18.03 -4.19
CA ARG A 121 -28.39 17.10 -3.62
C ARG A 121 -27.88 16.48 -2.34
N GLU A 122 -28.75 16.44 -1.34
CA GLU A 122 -28.46 15.70 -0.12
C GLU A 122 -28.55 14.20 -0.37
N SER A 123 -27.53 13.49 0.11
CA SER A 123 -27.48 12.03 0.13
C SER A 123 -27.95 11.51 1.48
N TYR A 124 -28.77 10.47 1.44
CA TYR A 124 -29.29 9.83 2.64
C TYR A 124 -29.02 8.33 2.65
N ARG A 125 -28.78 7.80 3.85
CA ARG A 125 -28.69 6.36 4.09
C ARG A 125 -30.00 5.85 4.67
N THR A 126 -30.47 4.72 4.13
CA THR A 126 -31.62 4.00 4.66
C THR A 126 -31.19 3.02 5.76
N ARG A 127 -31.96 2.93 6.84
CA ARG A 127 -31.68 2.03 7.98
C ARG A 127 -32.90 1.19 8.33
N LEU A 128 -33.32 0.35 7.38
CA LEU A 128 -34.56 -0.44 7.51
C LEU A 128 -34.57 -1.32 8.77
N LEU A 129 -33.51 -2.11 8.98
CA LEU A 129 -33.42 -2.99 10.16
C LEU A 129 -33.39 -2.22 11.47
N ALA A 130 -32.58 -1.16 11.57
CA ALA A 130 -32.49 -0.37 12.79
C ALA A 130 -33.83 0.33 13.10
N TRP A 131 -34.52 0.85 12.08
CA TRP A 131 -35.85 1.43 12.23
C TRP A 131 -36.87 0.38 12.71
N ALA A 132 -36.88 -0.80 12.09
CA ALA A 132 -37.78 -1.90 12.45
C ALA A 132 -37.53 -2.41 13.89
N PHE A 133 -36.28 -2.73 14.23
CA PHE A 133 -35.92 -3.25 15.57
C PHE A 133 -36.03 -2.21 16.68
N SER A 134 -35.88 -0.92 16.36
CA SER A 134 -36.08 0.15 17.33
C SER A 134 -37.54 0.60 17.46
N LEU A 135 -38.47 -0.07 16.79
CA LEU A 135 -39.90 0.29 16.74
C LEU A 135 -40.09 1.77 16.35
N GLY A 136 -39.31 2.25 15.39
CA GLY A 136 -39.39 3.63 14.87
C GLY A 136 -38.66 4.70 15.68
N ARG A 137 -37.98 4.34 16.79
CA ARG A 137 -37.17 5.32 17.56
C ARG A 137 -35.97 5.85 16.77
N VAL A 138 -35.43 5.03 15.86
CA VAL A 138 -34.33 5.42 14.97
C VAL A 138 -34.92 5.81 13.60
N PRO A 139 -34.61 7.00 13.05
CA PRO A 139 -35.18 7.41 11.77
C PRO A 139 -34.69 6.51 10.62
N LEU A 140 -35.63 6.14 9.74
CA LEU A 140 -35.39 5.30 8.56
C LEU A 140 -34.39 5.95 7.61
N ILE A 141 -34.44 7.27 7.47
CA ILE A 141 -33.59 8.07 6.61
C ILE A 141 -32.63 8.88 7.48
N ARG A 142 -31.32 8.80 7.20
CA ARG A 142 -30.28 9.61 7.86
C ARG A 142 -29.52 10.44 6.82
N PRO A 143 -29.42 11.78 6.97
CA PRO A 143 -28.61 12.61 6.07
C PRO A 143 -27.11 12.32 6.23
N LEU A 144 -26.35 12.47 5.15
CA LEU A 144 -24.90 12.19 5.10
C LEU A 144 -24.11 13.43 4.66
N PRO A 145 -24.04 14.49 5.49
CA PRO A 145 -23.43 15.75 5.11
C PRO A 145 -21.92 15.66 4.86
N SER A 146 -21.21 14.84 5.65
CA SER A 146 -19.75 14.65 5.53
C SER A 146 -19.38 13.94 4.24
N GLN A 147 -20.18 12.96 3.80
CA GLN A 147 -19.96 12.26 2.54
C GLN A 147 -20.08 13.18 1.32
N ARG A 148 -21.01 14.15 1.34
CA ARG A 148 -21.22 15.07 0.22
C ARG A 148 -19.92 15.77 -0.17
N VAL A 149 -19.19 16.31 0.81
CA VAL A 149 -17.93 17.03 0.55
C VAL A 149 -16.87 16.08 -0.02
N ALA A 150 -16.76 14.86 0.51
CA ALA A 150 -15.82 13.86 0.02
C ALA A 150 -16.12 13.39 -1.43
N LEU A 151 -17.40 13.20 -1.78
CA LEU A 151 -17.80 12.76 -3.12
C LEU A 151 -17.54 13.81 -4.20
N VAL A 152 -17.78 15.09 -3.90
CA VAL A 152 -17.50 16.19 -4.83
C VAL A 152 -16.02 16.18 -5.22
N HIS A 153 -15.12 16.15 -4.24
CA HIS A 153 -13.68 16.06 -4.49
C HIS A 153 -13.33 14.80 -5.29
N ARG A 154 -13.86 13.63 -4.92
CA ARG A 154 -13.55 12.36 -5.59
C ARG A 154 -13.94 12.35 -7.07
N HIS A 155 -15.11 12.90 -7.42
CA HIS A 155 -15.55 12.97 -8.82
C HIS A 155 -14.75 14.01 -9.62
N LEU A 156 -14.33 15.12 -9.00
CA LEU A 156 -13.38 16.06 -9.63
C LEU A 156 -12.02 15.38 -9.87
N ALA A 157 -11.51 14.60 -8.93
CA ALA A 157 -10.25 13.86 -9.08
C ALA A 157 -10.36 12.80 -10.19
N ALA A 158 -11.53 12.15 -10.30
CA ALA A 158 -11.81 11.25 -11.42
C ALA A 158 -11.81 11.97 -12.77
N ALA A 159 -12.44 13.15 -12.86
CA ALA A 159 -12.42 13.98 -14.06
C ALA A 159 -10.99 14.43 -14.43
N PHE A 160 -10.20 14.86 -13.45
CA PHE A 160 -8.79 15.25 -13.64
C PHE A 160 -7.93 14.09 -14.16
N ARG A 161 -8.10 12.87 -13.63
CA ARG A 161 -7.40 11.69 -14.15
C ARG A 161 -7.76 11.38 -15.61
N ARG A 162 -9.03 11.61 -16.01
CA ARG A 162 -9.46 11.40 -17.40
C ARG A 162 -8.96 12.49 -18.35
N LEU A 163 -8.73 13.72 -17.86
CA LEU A 163 -8.19 14.83 -18.65
C LEU A 163 -6.84 14.47 -19.27
N LYS A 164 -6.05 13.63 -18.59
CA LYS A 164 -4.74 13.15 -19.07
C LYS A 164 -4.80 12.36 -20.39
N ALA A 165 -5.96 11.81 -20.74
CA ALA A 165 -6.16 11.08 -21.99
C ALA A 165 -6.40 11.99 -23.21
N LEU A 166 -6.59 13.30 -23.02
CA LEU A 166 -6.70 14.29 -24.09
C LEU A 166 -5.31 14.69 -24.61
N ASP A 167 -5.21 15.23 -25.83
CA ASP A 167 -3.93 15.62 -26.42
C ASP A 167 -3.23 16.72 -25.59
N PRO A 168 -1.94 16.58 -25.22
CA PRO A 168 -1.18 17.64 -24.54
C PRO A 168 -1.08 18.98 -25.29
N ALA A 169 -1.16 18.97 -26.63
CA ALA A 169 -1.09 20.19 -27.44
C ALA A 169 -2.38 21.04 -27.39
N ASP A 170 -3.42 20.49 -26.78
CA ASP A 170 -4.74 21.08 -26.74
C ASP A 170 -4.83 22.24 -25.73
N THR A 171 -5.14 23.46 -26.19
CA THR A 171 -5.37 24.62 -25.31
C THR A 171 -6.51 24.34 -24.32
N LEU A 172 -7.55 23.63 -24.76
CA LEU A 172 -8.65 23.19 -23.91
C LEU A 172 -8.17 22.36 -22.72
N ARG A 173 -7.13 21.53 -22.92
CA ARG A 173 -6.59 20.69 -21.85
C ARG A 173 -5.90 21.55 -20.80
N ARG A 174 -5.19 22.61 -21.18
CA ARG A 174 -4.51 23.51 -20.21
C ARG A 174 -5.56 24.24 -19.36
N ASP A 175 -6.52 24.90 -20.00
CA ASP A 175 -7.57 25.65 -19.30
C ASP A 175 -8.39 24.74 -18.36
N ALA A 176 -8.71 23.52 -18.82
CA ALA A 176 -9.37 22.52 -17.98
C ALA A 176 -8.48 21.98 -16.85
N THR A 177 -7.16 21.93 -17.05
CA THR A 177 -6.21 21.52 -16.00
C THR A 177 -6.19 22.57 -14.91
N ASP A 178 -6.08 23.85 -15.27
CA ASP A 178 -6.03 24.95 -14.30
C ASP A 178 -7.32 25.04 -13.47
N LEU A 179 -8.48 24.95 -14.13
CA LEU A 179 -9.78 24.94 -13.45
C LEU A 179 -9.92 23.75 -12.49
N LEU A 180 -9.54 22.54 -12.92
CA LEU A 180 -9.67 21.35 -12.08
C LEU A 180 -8.64 21.31 -10.96
N THR A 181 -7.43 21.80 -11.17
CA THR A 181 -6.41 21.92 -10.12
C THR A 181 -6.86 22.91 -9.05
N ALA A 182 -7.34 24.10 -9.44
CA ALA A 182 -7.91 25.07 -8.51
C ALA A 182 -9.12 24.49 -7.76
N GLY A 183 -9.95 23.72 -8.45
CA GLY A 183 -11.10 23.08 -7.85
C GLY A 183 -10.81 21.93 -6.91
N LEU A 184 -9.78 21.13 -7.20
CA LEU A 184 -9.30 20.10 -6.30
C LEU A 184 -8.75 20.73 -5.02
N ALA A 185 -7.96 21.79 -5.12
CA ALA A 185 -7.45 22.53 -3.96
C ALA A 185 -8.58 23.13 -3.11
N ALA A 186 -9.55 23.81 -3.74
CA ALA A 186 -10.69 24.39 -3.03
C ALA A 186 -11.53 23.32 -2.32
N THR A 187 -11.88 22.24 -3.00
CA THR A 187 -12.69 21.17 -2.40
C THR A 187 -11.94 20.38 -1.33
N GLU A 188 -10.63 20.19 -1.48
CA GLU A 188 -9.79 19.60 -0.43
C GLU A 188 -9.75 20.47 0.83
N SER A 189 -9.56 21.79 0.67
CA SER A 189 -9.63 22.74 1.81
C SER A 189 -10.96 22.61 2.53
N ILE A 190 -12.09 22.59 1.81
CA ILE A 190 -13.43 22.43 2.41
C ILE A 190 -13.54 21.11 3.19
N VAL A 191 -12.96 20.01 2.68
CA VAL A 191 -12.92 18.72 3.41
C VAL A 191 -12.13 18.88 4.71
N ARG A 192 -10.92 19.45 4.65
CA ARG A 192 -10.04 19.59 5.81
C ARG A 192 -10.60 20.55 6.86
N ASP A 193 -11.09 21.71 6.44
CA ASP A 193 -11.64 22.74 7.33
C ASP A 193 -12.90 22.25 8.05
N ARG A 194 -13.76 21.51 7.34
CA ARG A 194 -15.02 21.01 7.90
C ARG A 194 -14.84 19.75 8.73
N LEU A 195 -14.07 18.78 8.24
CA LEU A 195 -13.96 17.46 8.86
C LEU A 195 -12.80 17.34 9.85
N GLY A 196 -11.72 18.12 9.68
CA GLY A 196 -10.54 18.04 10.55
C GLY A 196 -10.82 18.29 12.03
N PRO A 197 -11.50 19.38 12.42
CA PRO A 197 -11.85 19.62 13.82
C PRO A 197 -12.75 18.54 14.42
N GLU A 198 -13.63 17.98 13.61
CA GLU A 198 -14.57 16.92 13.98
C GLU A 198 -13.85 15.56 14.18
N VAL A 199 -12.92 15.21 13.29
CA VAL A 199 -12.04 14.04 13.42
C VAL A 199 -11.17 14.16 14.65
N ARG A 200 -10.55 15.33 14.87
CA ARG A 200 -9.74 15.61 16.06
C ARG A 200 -10.55 15.40 17.34
N ARG A 201 -11.77 15.96 17.42
CA ARG A 201 -12.67 15.79 18.59
C ARG A 201 -13.11 14.33 18.77
N ALA A 202 -13.37 13.61 17.69
CA ALA A 202 -13.75 12.20 17.74
C ALA A 202 -12.62 11.32 18.30
N VAL A 203 -11.38 11.54 17.84
CA VAL A 203 -10.17 10.81 18.25
C VAL A 203 -9.79 11.14 19.69
N THR A 204 -9.64 12.42 20.03
CA THR A 204 -9.28 12.85 21.39
C THR A 204 -10.33 12.43 22.41
N GLY A 205 -11.61 12.66 22.10
CA GLY A 205 -12.70 12.25 22.97
C GLY A 205 -12.84 10.73 23.13
N ALA A 206 -12.27 9.92 22.23
CA ALA A 206 -12.21 8.47 22.39
C ALA A 206 -11.15 8.01 23.41
N GLY A 207 -10.22 8.88 23.81
CA GLY A 207 -9.14 8.58 24.75
C GLY A 207 -7.74 8.58 24.13
N LEU A 208 -7.60 8.92 22.84
CA LEU A 208 -6.31 9.20 22.20
C LEU A 208 -5.94 10.67 22.46
N VAL A 209 -5.60 10.96 23.72
CA VAL A 209 -5.27 12.32 24.18
C VAL A 209 -3.75 12.49 24.16
N PRO A 210 -3.21 13.48 23.45
CA PRO A 210 -1.78 13.76 23.45
C PRO A 210 -1.38 14.34 24.82
N MET A 211 -0.27 13.85 25.39
CA MET A 211 0.21 14.30 26.70
C MET A 211 1.49 15.16 26.60
N THR A 212 2.11 15.20 25.43
CA THR A 212 3.37 15.90 25.17
C THR A 212 3.33 16.61 23.83
N LEU A 213 4.19 17.61 23.63
CA LEU A 213 4.31 18.38 22.38
C LEU A 213 4.53 17.47 21.16
N VAL A 214 5.32 16.40 21.31
CA VAL A 214 5.54 15.40 20.26
C VAL A 214 4.24 14.67 19.89
N GLU A 215 3.45 14.29 20.89
CA GLU A 215 2.18 13.61 20.66
C GLU A 215 1.11 14.57 20.10
N GLU A 216 1.18 15.87 20.41
CA GLU A 216 0.31 16.88 19.78
C GLU A 216 0.61 17.03 18.29
N ALA A 217 1.90 17.13 17.91
CA ALA A 217 2.28 17.16 16.50
C ALA A 217 1.86 15.87 15.79
N ALA A 218 2.07 14.72 16.43
CA ALA A 218 1.68 13.44 15.85
C ALA A 218 0.15 13.28 15.74
N LEU A 219 -0.64 13.88 16.64
CA LEU A 219 -2.11 13.89 16.51
C LEU A 219 -2.54 14.64 15.26
N ASP A 220 -1.88 15.76 14.92
CA ASP A 220 -2.16 16.50 13.68
C ASP A 220 -1.90 15.61 12.46
N THR A 221 -0.73 14.97 12.41
CA THR A 221 -0.39 14.01 11.35
C THR A 221 -1.40 12.87 11.25
N LEU A 222 -1.90 12.36 12.39
CA LEU A 222 -2.94 11.32 12.41
C LEU A 222 -4.25 11.83 11.79
N VAL A 223 -4.66 13.05 12.14
CA VAL A 223 -5.87 13.66 11.58
C VAL A 223 -5.71 13.87 10.08
N ASP A 224 -4.57 14.39 9.64
CA ASP A 224 -4.28 14.62 8.23
C ASP A 224 -4.22 13.31 7.43
N GLU A 225 -3.60 12.26 7.96
CA GLU A 225 -3.56 10.94 7.32
C GLU A 225 -4.97 10.34 7.14
N LEU A 226 -5.87 10.54 8.11
CA LEU A 226 -7.27 10.12 8.00
C LEU A 226 -8.01 10.94 6.93
N LEU A 227 -7.84 12.26 6.93
CA LEU A 227 -8.47 13.14 5.93
C LEU A 227 -7.96 12.84 4.51
N ASP A 228 -6.67 12.58 4.37
CA ASP A 228 -6.01 12.19 3.13
C ASP A 228 -6.70 11.03 2.43
N GLY A 229 -7.05 10.01 3.21
CA GLY A 229 -7.72 8.85 2.66
C GLY A 229 -9.22 9.10 2.40
N VAL A 230 -9.90 10.00 3.15
CA VAL A 230 -11.23 10.52 2.77
C VAL A 230 -11.16 11.26 1.44
N VAL A 231 -10.20 12.16 1.25
CA VAL A 231 -9.98 12.94 0.02
C VAL A 231 -9.71 12.00 -1.17
N THR A 232 -8.89 10.99 -0.97
CA THR A 232 -8.43 10.10 -2.05
C THR A 232 -9.46 9.04 -2.43
N ARG A 233 -10.04 8.34 -1.43
CA ARG A 233 -10.95 7.20 -1.64
C ARG A 233 -12.43 7.59 -1.57
N GLY A 234 -12.74 8.72 -0.93
CA GLY A 234 -14.09 9.15 -0.57
C GLY A 234 -14.58 8.61 0.78
N PHE A 235 -13.80 7.74 1.42
CA PHE A 235 -14.11 7.17 2.73
C PHE A 235 -12.85 6.66 3.44
N GLU A 236 -12.93 6.59 4.77
CA GLU A 236 -11.99 5.89 5.63
C GLU A 236 -12.56 4.62 6.25
N SER A 237 -11.70 3.72 6.72
CA SER A 237 -12.10 2.45 7.34
C SER A 237 -11.40 2.23 8.67
N PHE A 238 -11.96 1.37 9.51
CA PHE A 238 -11.32 0.95 10.76
C PHE A 238 -9.90 0.43 10.58
N GLY A 239 -9.64 -0.35 9.51
CA GLY A 239 -8.29 -0.87 9.24
C GLY A 239 -7.30 0.26 9.01
N ALA A 240 -7.68 1.29 8.25
CA ALA A 240 -6.84 2.45 8.01
C ALA A 240 -6.63 3.29 9.28
N LEU A 241 -7.69 3.50 10.08
CA LEU A 241 -7.57 4.16 11.39
C LEU A 241 -6.58 3.43 12.30
N ARG A 242 -6.71 2.11 12.42
CA ARG A 242 -5.81 1.29 13.22
C ARG A 242 -4.37 1.39 12.71
N ASP A 243 -4.17 1.26 11.40
CA ASP A 243 -2.83 1.30 10.80
C ASP A 243 -2.17 2.67 11.00
N ALA A 244 -2.94 3.76 10.87
CA ALA A 244 -2.49 5.10 11.17
C ALA A 244 -2.05 5.22 12.64
N VAL A 245 -2.87 4.79 13.61
CA VAL A 245 -2.50 4.78 15.04
C VAL A 245 -1.28 3.86 15.33
N SER A 246 -1.17 2.71 14.66
CA SER A 246 -0.02 1.78 14.79
C SER A 246 1.29 2.43 14.34
N ARG A 247 1.24 3.31 13.32
CA ARG A 247 2.41 4.02 12.79
C ARG A 247 2.71 5.32 13.51
N ASN A 248 1.69 6.01 14.00
CA ASN A 248 1.78 7.33 14.61
C ASN A 248 2.36 7.29 16.04
N GLN A 249 2.81 8.43 16.57
CA GLN A 249 3.31 8.54 17.94
C GLN A 249 2.20 8.69 18.98
N VAL A 250 0.95 9.03 18.63
CA VAL A 250 -0.17 8.98 19.58
C VAL A 250 -0.59 7.53 19.78
N LYS A 251 -0.26 6.97 20.94
CA LYS A 251 -0.50 5.56 21.30
C LYS A 251 -1.65 5.40 22.28
N LEU A 252 -2.25 4.21 22.29
CA LEU A 252 -3.24 3.81 23.27
C LEU A 252 -2.58 3.66 24.65
N ALA A 253 -3.23 4.15 25.69
CA ALA A 253 -2.89 3.80 27.06
C ALA A 253 -3.21 2.33 27.34
N ASP A 254 -2.61 1.77 28.39
CA ASP A 254 -2.96 0.44 28.90
C ASP A 254 -4.41 0.44 29.41
N LEU A 255 -5.06 -0.72 29.32
CA LEU A 255 -6.45 -0.86 29.74
C LEU A 255 -6.57 -0.63 31.26
N SER A 256 -7.52 0.21 31.64
CA SER A 256 -7.80 0.51 33.06
C SER A 256 -8.49 -0.65 33.80
N GLY A 257 -9.12 -1.60 33.09
CA GLY A 257 -9.74 -2.80 33.66
C GLY A 257 -10.69 -3.54 32.72
N VAL A 258 -11.45 -4.50 33.29
CA VAL A 258 -12.38 -5.39 32.55
C VAL A 258 -13.56 -4.61 31.93
N GLY A 259 -13.99 -3.52 32.56
CA GLY A 259 -15.04 -2.65 32.02
C GLY A 259 -14.64 -2.03 30.68
N GLU A 260 -13.37 -1.63 30.53
CA GLU A 260 -12.84 -1.09 29.28
C GLU A 260 -12.66 -2.18 28.22
N LEU A 261 -12.32 -3.41 28.62
CA LEU A 261 -12.25 -4.56 27.72
C LEU A 261 -13.63 -4.89 27.10
N LEU A 262 -14.70 -4.85 27.90
CA LEU A 262 -16.07 -5.11 27.42
C LEU A 262 -16.67 -3.92 26.66
N GLY A 263 -16.42 -2.71 27.15
CA GLY A 263 -16.88 -1.45 26.55
C GLY A 263 -16.14 -1.05 25.28
N GLY A 264 -14.93 -1.58 25.08
CA GLY A 264 -14.02 -1.28 23.98
C GLY A 264 -12.96 -0.24 24.38
N ASP A 265 -11.72 -0.50 23.95
CA ASP A 265 -10.56 0.38 24.13
C ASP A 265 -10.74 1.72 23.38
N ALA A 266 -9.76 2.63 23.51
CA ALA A 266 -9.85 3.94 22.87
C ALA A 266 -9.95 3.84 21.33
N LEU A 267 -9.39 2.79 20.71
CA LEU A 267 -9.52 2.57 19.26
C LEU A 267 -10.96 2.20 18.87
N LEU A 268 -11.61 1.30 19.61
CA LEU A 268 -13.01 0.93 19.39
C LEU A 268 -14.00 2.04 19.75
N ARG A 269 -13.64 2.93 20.69
CA ARG A 269 -14.39 4.17 20.93
C ARG A 269 -14.22 5.15 19.77
N ALA A 270 -13.01 5.28 19.22
CA ALA A 270 -12.74 6.12 18.06
C ALA A 270 -13.51 5.63 16.82
N ASP A 271 -13.55 4.31 16.57
CA ASP A 271 -14.33 3.70 15.49
C ASP A 271 -15.82 4.11 15.54
N ARG A 272 -16.43 4.01 16.73
CA ARG A 272 -17.83 4.41 16.93
C ARG A 272 -18.05 5.90 16.74
N ARG A 273 -17.17 6.75 17.27
CA ARG A 273 -17.28 8.22 17.16
C ARG A 273 -17.05 8.70 15.73
N LEU A 274 -16.01 8.20 15.06
CA LEU A 274 -15.75 8.54 13.65
C LEU A 274 -16.90 8.10 12.75
N ALA A 275 -17.51 6.94 13.00
CA ALA A 275 -18.69 6.53 12.26
C ALA A 275 -19.93 7.40 12.46
N THR A 276 -20.02 8.12 13.58
CA THR A 276 -21.10 9.09 13.81
C THR A 276 -20.81 10.46 13.23
N VAL A 277 -19.55 10.84 13.15
CA VAL A 277 -19.10 12.19 12.76
C VAL A 277 -18.83 12.26 11.25
N LEU A 278 -18.13 11.26 10.71
CA LEU A 278 -17.87 11.08 9.29
C LEU A 278 -18.99 10.28 8.62
N ASP A 279 -20.21 10.79 8.76
CA ASP A 279 -21.42 10.13 8.27
C ASP A 279 -21.34 9.82 6.77
N GLY A 280 -21.21 8.54 6.46
CA GLY A 280 -21.09 8.03 5.09
C GLY A 280 -19.69 8.11 4.47
N ALA A 281 -18.75 8.78 5.15
CA ALA A 281 -17.33 8.90 4.80
C ALA A 281 -16.41 8.06 5.73
N TYR A 282 -16.97 7.30 6.66
CA TYR A 282 -16.24 6.33 7.47
C TYR A 282 -16.99 4.98 7.54
N ARG A 283 -16.23 3.89 7.44
CA ARG A 283 -16.73 2.51 7.53
C ARG A 283 -16.25 1.86 8.83
N GLN A 284 -17.22 1.51 9.66
CA GLN A 284 -17.01 0.80 10.92
C GLN A 284 -16.34 -0.55 10.72
N ALA A 285 -15.66 -1.01 11.77
CA ALA A 285 -15.08 -2.33 11.83
C ALA A 285 -16.15 -3.43 11.67
N PRO A 286 -15.95 -4.42 10.79
CA PRO A 286 -16.73 -5.65 10.83
C PRO A 286 -16.48 -6.40 12.15
N PHE A 287 -17.43 -7.25 12.54
CA PHE A 287 -17.42 -7.98 13.82
C PHE A 287 -16.10 -8.73 14.11
N TYR A 288 -15.46 -9.31 13.09
CA TYR A 288 -14.23 -10.07 13.27
C TYR A 288 -13.07 -9.16 13.65
N LEU A 289 -12.97 -7.94 13.09
CA LEU A 289 -11.98 -6.94 13.51
C LEU A 289 -12.26 -6.41 14.92
N LEU A 290 -13.54 -6.24 15.29
CA LEU A 290 -13.93 -5.87 16.65
C LEU A 290 -13.52 -6.95 17.67
N ALA A 291 -13.83 -8.21 17.38
CA ALA A 291 -13.48 -9.34 18.23
C ALA A 291 -11.96 -9.50 18.34
N MET A 292 -11.25 -9.34 17.22
CA MET A 292 -9.80 -9.38 17.16
C MET A 292 -9.15 -8.29 17.97
N GLN A 293 -9.61 -7.04 17.86
CA GLN A 293 -9.09 -5.93 18.65
C GLN A 293 -9.26 -6.23 20.14
N ARG A 294 -10.44 -6.68 20.56
CA ARG A 294 -10.72 -7.05 21.97
C ARG A 294 -9.81 -8.19 22.47
N LEU A 295 -9.66 -9.25 21.68
CA LEU A 295 -8.79 -10.39 22.03
C LEU A 295 -7.34 -9.96 22.17
N SER A 296 -6.83 -9.16 21.22
CA SER A 296 -5.46 -8.67 21.25
C SER A 296 -5.21 -7.69 22.40
N ALA A 297 -6.22 -6.92 22.80
CA ALA A 297 -6.13 -5.98 23.91
C ALA A 297 -5.86 -6.68 25.25
N VAL A 298 -6.35 -7.92 25.42
CA VAL A 298 -6.02 -8.75 26.60
C VAL A 298 -4.52 -9.05 26.65
N GLY A 299 -3.93 -9.45 25.52
CA GLY A 299 -2.52 -9.79 25.44
C GLY A 299 -1.58 -8.59 25.44
N PHE A 300 -2.01 -7.44 24.90
CA PHE A 300 -1.10 -6.31 24.63
C PHE A 300 -1.36 -5.08 25.50
N GLY A 301 -2.61 -4.87 25.91
CA GLY A 301 -3.06 -3.71 26.69
C GLY A 301 -3.12 -3.94 28.19
N LEU A 302 -2.97 -5.19 28.67
CA LEU A 302 -2.83 -5.50 30.09
C LEU A 302 -1.39 -5.88 30.43
N PRO A 303 -0.82 -5.40 31.56
CA PRO A 303 0.55 -5.73 31.94
C PRO A 303 0.82 -7.23 32.07
N LEU A 304 -0.10 -7.98 32.69
CA LEU A 304 0.02 -9.43 32.83
C LEU A 304 -0.08 -10.16 31.48
N GLY A 305 -1.04 -9.78 30.64
CA GLY A 305 -1.18 -10.35 29.29
C GLY A 305 0.07 -10.10 28.43
N ARG A 306 0.66 -8.91 28.57
CA ARG A 306 1.90 -8.52 27.89
C ARG A 306 3.08 -9.35 28.36
N ALA A 307 3.20 -9.54 29.67
CA ALA A 307 4.22 -10.40 30.27
C ALA A 307 4.09 -11.84 29.76
N ILE A 308 2.88 -12.41 29.72
CA ILE A 308 2.63 -13.76 29.18
C ILE A 308 3.02 -13.81 27.69
N THR A 309 2.66 -12.77 26.92
CA THR A 309 2.97 -12.71 25.50
C THR A 309 4.47 -12.69 25.24
N LEU A 310 5.22 -11.80 25.90
CA LEU A 310 6.64 -11.59 25.67
C LEU A 310 7.51 -12.70 26.25
N HIS A 311 7.16 -13.22 27.43
CA HIS A 311 8.00 -14.17 28.15
C HIS A 311 7.63 -15.64 27.89
N LEU A 312 6.39 -15.94 27.47
CA LEU A 312 5.93 -17.31 27.28
C LEU A 312 5.49 -17.59 25.84
N LEU A 313 4.47 -16.88 25.35
CA LEU A 313 3.84 -17.22 24.06
C LEU A 313 4.78 -16.96 22.87
N LEU A 314 5.42 -15.79 22.81
CA LEU A 314 6.30 -15.43 21.69
C LEU A 314 7.54 -16.35 21.62
N PRO A 315 8.30 -16.59 22.70
CA PRO A 315 9.52 -17.38 22.60
C PRO A 315 9.25 -18.88 22.43
N PHE A 316 8.39 -19.46 23.27
CA PHE A 316 8.16 -20.91 23.27
C PHE A 316 7.12 -21.33 22.23
N GLY A 317 6.06 -20.53 22.04
CA GLY A 317 5.11 -20.75 20.95
C GLY A 317 5.75 -20.52 19.58
N GLY A 318 6.60 -19.50 19.44
CA GLY A 318 7.39 -19.25 18.24
C GLY A 318 8.39 -20.38 17.94
N ALA A 319 9.12 -20.86 18.96
CA ALA A 319 10.02 -22.01 18.82
C ALA A 319 9.28 -23.28 18.41
N TRP A 320 8.14 -23.56 19.04
CA TRP A 320 7.30 -24.71 18.69
C TRP A 320 6.82 -24.64 17.24
N LEU A 321 6.32 -23.47 16.81
CA LEU A 321 5.86 -23.25 15.44
C LEU A 321 7.01 -23.40 14.43
N MET A 322 8.20 -22.90 14.77
CA MET A 322 9.40 -23.02 13.93
C MET A 322 9.81 -24.49 13.74
N TRP A 323 9.92 -25.26 14.83
CA TRP A 323 10.30 -26.67 14.77
C TRP A 323 9.26 -27.52 14.05
N LYS A 324 7.97 -27.32 14.32
CA LYS A 324 6.89 -28.01 13.61
C LYS A 324 6.84 -27.63 12.13
N GLY A 325 7.03 -26.34 11.83
CA GLY A 325 7.14 -25.87 10.45
C GLY A 325 8.30 -26.52 9.70
N LEU A 326 9.48 -26.63 10.33
CA LEU A 326 10.65 -27.25 9.72
C LEU A 326 10.48 -28.77 9.57
N GLU A 327 9.95 -29.44 10.59
CA GLU A 327 9.66 -30.88 10.55
C GLU A 327 8.76 -31.21 9.36
N HIS A 328 7.77 -30.37 9.08
CA HIS A 328 6.88 -30.53 7.93
C HIS A 328 7.52 -30.31 6.55
N VAL A 329 8.72 -29.75 6.48
CA VAL A 329 9.53 -29.70 5.25
C VAL A 329 10.43 -30.92 5.18
N VAL A 330 11.02 -31.32 6.31
CA VAL A 330 11.98 -32.41 6.39
C VAL A 330 11.32 -33.78 6.23
N GLU A 331 10.20 -34.03 6.90
CA GLU A 331 9.53 -35.34 6.96
C GLU A 331 9.20 -35.93 5.57
N PRO A 332 8.54 -35.21 4.63
CA PRO A 332 8.30 -35.74 3.29
C PRO A 332 9.60 -35.97 2.50
N LEU A 333 10.60 -35.10 2.66
CA LEU A 333 11.89 -35.21 1.99
C LEU A 333 12.67 -36.44 2.48
N THR A 334 12.64 -36.70 3.79
CA THR A 334 13.33 -37.83 4.41
C THR A 334 12.61 -39.14 4.15
N ALA A 335 11.27 -39.16 4.23
CA ALA A 335 10.50 -40.35 3.88
C ALA A 335 10.71 -40.75 2.41
N TYR A 336 10.73 -39.77 1.51
CA TYR A 336 11.03 -40.01 0.10
C TYR A 336 12.49 -40.47 -0.14
N SER A 337 13.45 -39.84 0.54
CA SER A 337 14.88 -40.06 0.28
C SER A 337 15.50 -41.24 1.01
N PHE A 338 15.06 -41.51 2.24
CA PHE A 338 15.63 -42.48 3.16
C PHE A 338 14.63 -43.59 3.53
N GLY A 339 13.39 -43.53 3.05
CA GLY A 339 12.35 -44.52 3.37
C GLY A 339 11.69 -44.31 4.73
N GLU A 340 12.32 -43.59 5.65
CA GLU A 340 11.77 -43.30 6.98
C GLU A 340 11.64 -41.78 7.24
N PRO A 341 10.53 -41.35 7.87
CA PRO A 341 10.36 -39.97 8.29
C PRO A 341 11.26 -39.66 9.49
N VAL A 342 12.10 -38.62 9.38
CA VAL A 342 12.93 -38.15 10.51
C VAL A 342 12.19 -37.06 11.27
N HIS A 343 11.91 -37.33 12.54
CA HIS A 343 11.30 -36.37 13.47
C HIS A 343 12.36 -35.49 14.13
N ILE A 344 12.52 -34.27 13.63
CA ILE A 344 13.49 -33.30 14.15
C ILE A 344 12.98 -32.48 15.35
N SER A 345 11.66 -32.45 15.57
CA SER A 345 11.06 -31.67 16.65
C SER A 345 11.02 -32.46 17.96
N SER A 346 11.78 -32.03 18.97
CA SER A 346 11.72 -32.59 20.32
C SER A 346 11.36 -31.52 21.36
N ARG A 347 10.78 -31.93 22.51
CA ARG A 347 10.46 -31.01 23.61
C ARG A 347 11.70 -30.24 24.10
N PRO A 348 12.88 -30.88 24.30
CA PRO A 348 14.11 -30.17 24.67
C PRO A 348 14.55 -29.16 23.60
N ALA A 349 14.44 -29.50 22.31
CA ALA A 349 14.80 -28.58 21.22
C ALA A 349 13.89 -27.33 21.21
N VAL A 350 12.58 -27.53 21.40
CA VAL A 350 11.60 -26.42 21.51
C VAL A 350 11.89 -25.56 22.73
N LEU A 351 12.16 -26.15 23.90
CA LEU A 351 12.47 -25.40 25.11
C LEU A 351 13.82 -24.66 25.01
N ALA A 352 14.86 -25.29 24.47
CA ALA A 352 16.17 -24.67 24.27
C ALA A 352 16.12 -23.52 23.26
N THR A 353 15.42 -23.72 22.14
CA THR A 353 15.19 -22.66 21.15
C THR A 353 14.30 -21.56 21.73
N GLY A 354 13.28 -21.91 22.51
CA GLY A 354 12.42 -20.95 23.19
C GLY A 354 13.19 -20.08 24.18
N ALA A 355 14.08 -20.68 24.97
CA ALA A 355 15.00 -19.96 25.85
C ALA A 355 15.96 -19.06 25.06
N LEU A 356 16.53 -19.55 23.94
CA LEU A 356 17.38 -18.74 23.06
C LEU A 356 16.63 -17.53 22.50
N ILE A 357 15.41 -17.72 21.97
CA ILE A 357 14.56 -16.63 21.48
C ILE A 357 14.24 -15.66 22.62
N TRP A 358 13.92 -16.16 23.82
CA TRP A 358 13.65 -15.33 24.98
C TRP A 358 14.84 -14.43 25.33
N VAL A 359 16.05 -14.99 25.35
CA VAL A 359 17.30 -14.25 25.59
C VAL A 359 17.52 -13.20 24.49
N LEU A 360 17.31 -13.55 23.22
CA LEU A 360 17.46 -12.63 22.08
C LEU A 360 16.46 -11.45 22.12
N VAL A 361 15.24 -11.68 22.61
CA VAL A 361 14.21 -10.65 22.72
C VAL A 361 14.53 -9.65 23.83
N HIS A 362 15.07 -10.12 24.97
CA HIS A 362 15.22 -9.30 26.17
C HIS A 362 16.62 -8.71 26.35
N LEU A 363 17.68 -9.34 25.82
CA LEU A 363 19.06 -8.89 25.98
C LEU A 363 19.62 -8.26 24.69
N PRO A 364 19.79 -6.92 24.64
CA PRO A 364 20.28 -6.25 23.43
C PRO A 364 21.70 -6.66 23.06
N GLN A 365 22.55 -6.98 24.05
CA GLN A 365 23.93 -7.43 23.83
C GLN A 365 23.97 -8.77 23.10
N VAL A 366 23.14 -9.73 23.52
CA VAL A 366 23.08 -11.04 22.86
C VAL A 366 22.62 -10.88 21.42
N ARG A 367 21.65 -10.01 21.17
CA ARG A 367 21.18 -9.70 19.81
C ARG A 367 22.29 -9.10 18.93
N SER A 368 23.05 -8.12 19.41
CA SER A 368 24.17 -7.56 18.64
C SER A 368 25.25 -8.60 18.36
N SER A 369 25.65 -9.38 19.37
CA SER A 369 26.64 -10.45 19.21
C SER A 369 26.16 -11.56 18.28
N THR A 370 24.87 -11.90 18.30
CA THR A 370 24.29 -12.88 17.37
C THR A 370 24.33 -12.38 15.93
N VAL A 371 24.02 -11.10 15.69
CA VAL A 371 24.11 -10.50 14.35
C VAL A 371 25.55 -10.46 13.86
N GLU A 372 26.51 -10.12 14.73
CA GLU A 372 27.93 -10.14 14.42
C GLU A 372 28.43 -11.55 14.12
N ALA A 373 28.04 -12.54 14.93
CA ALA A 373 28.35 -13.94 14.69
C ALA A 373 27.76 -14.43 13.37
N LEU A 374 26.50 -14.11 13.06
CA LEU A 374 25.87 -14.46 11.77
C LEU A 374 26.59 -13.80 10.59
N ARG A 375 27.01 -12.54 10.73
CA ARG A 375 27.81 -11.86 9.69
C ARG A 375 29.16 -12.53 9.51
N ALA A 376 29.86 -12.85 10.59
CA ALA A 376 31.14 -13.54 10.55
C ALA A 376 31.01 -14.93 9.90
N VAL A 377 29.98 -15.69 10.27
CA VAL A 377 29.67 -16.99 9.64
C VAL A 377 29.32 -16.81 8.16
N GLY A 378 28.54 -15.80 7.80
CA GLY A 378 28.22 -15.48 6.41
C GLY A 378 29.47 -15.14 5.59
N THR A 379 30.36 -14.30 6.13
CA THR A 379 31.64 -13.97 5.51
C THR A 379 32.54 -15.20 5.41
N LEU A 380 32.59 -16.04 6.44
CA LEU A 380 33.33 -17.29 6.43
C LEU A 380 32.78 -18.26 5.37
N LEU A 381 31.46 -18.39 5.24
CA LEU A 381 30.83 -19.23 4.22
C LEU A 381 31.13 -18.71 2.81
N VAL A 382 31.06 -17.40 2.58
CA VAL A 382 31.47 -16.82 1.29
C VAL A 382 32.94 -17.11 1.02
N HIS A 383 33.79 -16.97 2.05
CA HIS A 383 35.21 -17.25 1.90
C HIS A 383 35.47 -18.73 1.60
N VAL A 384 34.90 -19.65 2.37
CA VAL A 384 35.12 -21.11 2.27
C VAL A 384 34.44 -21.72 1.04
N CYS A 385 33.22 -21.29 0.70
CA CYS A 385 32.45 -21.90 -0.39
C CYS A 385 32.68 -21.22 -1.75
N ILE A 386 33.15 -19.96 -1.78
CA ILE A 386 33.29 -19.19 -3.03
C ILE A 386 34.73 -18.77 -3.26
N GLU A 387 35.35 -18.05 -2.32
CA GLU A 387 36.68 -17.46 -2.55
C GLU A 387 37.80 -18.50 -2.51
N LEU A 388 37.80 -19.38 -1.51
CA LEU A 388 38.81 -20.41 -1.31
C LEU A 388 38.84 -21.39 -2.49
N PRO A 389 37.72 -21.97 -2.96
CA PRO A 389 37.72 -22.80 -4.16
C PRO A 389 38.23 -22.05 -5.39
N ARG A 390 37.83 -20.79 -5.59
CA ARG A 390 38.34 -19.97 -6.71
C ARG A 390 39.84 -19.74 -6.62
N ARG A 391 40.40 -19.54 -5.42
CA ARG A 391 41.84 -19.41 -5.18
C ARG A 391 42.56 -20.73 -5.42
N LEU A 392 42.04 -21.84 -4.89
CA LEU A 392 42.59 -23.18 -5.09
C LEU A 392 42.62 -23.56 -6.59
N LEU A 393 41.54 -23.28 -7.33
CA LEU A 393 41.44 -23.53 -8.77
C LEU A 393 42.43 -22.68 -9.61
N ARG A 394 42.95 -21.58 -9.07
CA ARG A 394 43.95 -20.71 -9.72
C ARG A 394 45.40 -21.09 -9.38
N LEU A 395 45.63 -22.07 -8.49
CA LEU A 395 46.98 -22.53 -8.19
C LEU A 395 47.59 -23.20 -9.43
N PRO A 396 48.87 -22.93 -9.77
CA PRO A 396 49.49 -23.41 -11.01
C PRO A 396 49.42 -24.94 -11.19
N TRP A 397 49.58 -25.70 -10.10
CA TRP A 397 49.52 -27.16 -10.13
C TRP A 397 48.08 -27.70 -10.27
N VAL A 398 47.09 -27.03 -9.66
CA VAL A 398 45.68 -27.40 -9.83
C VAL A 398 45.23 -27.13 -11.26
N ASP A 399 45.60 -25.98 -11.81
CA ASP A 399 45.33 -25.65 -13.22
C ASP A 399 46.04 -26.65 -14.16
N ALA A 400 47.29 -27.04 -13.87
CA ALA A 400 48.00 -28.07 -14.64
C ALA A 400 47.29 -29.44 -14.60
N VAL A 401 46.79 -29.87 -13.43
CA VAL A 401 46.02 -31.11 -13.26
C VAL A 401 44.67 -31.03 -13.98
N LEU A 402 43.93 -29.92 -13.83
CA LEU A 402 42.66 -29.70 -14.52
C LEU A 402 42.80 -29.64 -16.05
N ARG A 403 43.96 -29.18 -16.53
CA ARG A 403 44.34 -29.20 -17.95
C ARG A 403 44.94 -30.52 -18.40
N SER A 404 45.21 -31.49 -17.51
CA SER A 404 45.79 -32.77 -17.90
C SER A 404 44.86 -33.55 -18.85
N ARG A 405 45.45 -34.37 -19.74
CA ARG A 405 44.69 -35.23 -20.66
C ARG A 405 43.62 -36.09 -19.96
N PRO A 406 43.90 -36.81 -18.85
CA PRO A 406 42.89 -37.66 -18.20
C PRO A 406 41.73 -36.84 -17.64
N VAL A 407 41.98 -35.70 -16.98
CA VAL A 407 40.92 -34.88 -16.39
C VAL A 407 40.05 -34.22 -17.47
N ARG A 408 40.65 -33.79 -18.59
CA ARG A 408 39.88 -33.28 -19.74
C ARG A 408 38.99 -34.36 -20.37
N LEU A 409 39.48 -35.59 -20.49
CA LEU A 409 38.69 -36.71 -20.99
C LEU A 409 37.54 -37.03 -20.03
N PHE A 410 37.81 -37.09 -18.72
CA PHE A 410 36.78 -37.28 -17.70
C PHE A 410 35.70 -36.20 -17.73
N ARG A 411 36.09 -34.92 -17.76
CA ARG A 411 35.13 -33.79 -17.84
C ARG A 411 34.32 -33.80 -19.13
N ARG A 412 34.93 -34.22 -20.24
CA ARG A 412 34.29 -34.26 -21.55
C ARG A 412 33.31 -35.43 -21.71
N TYR A 413 33.62 -36.60 -21.16
CA TYR A 413 32.88 -37.83 -21.46
C TYR A 413 32.17 -38.47 -20.26
N ALA A 414 32.60 -38.23 -19.02
CA ALA A 414 32.07 -38.92 -17.84
C ALA A 414 31.33 -38.01 -16.85
N TRP A 415 31.71 -36.72 -16.74
CA TRP A 415 31.12 -35.81 -15.76
C TRP A 415 29.61 -35.61 -15.91
N SER A 416 29.15 -35.20 -17.11
CA SER A 416 27.72 -34.95 -17.31
C SER A 416 26.86 -36.22 -17.16
N PRO A 417 27.28 -37.40 -17.67
CA PRO A 417 26.64 -38.66 -17.35
C PRO A 417 26.61 -38.98 -15.85
N LEU A 418 27.70 -38.79 -15.11
CA LEU A 418 27.73 -39.00 -13.65
C LEU A 418 26.74 -38.09 -12.92
N VAL A 419 26.69 -36.81 -13.28
CA VAL A 419 25.74 -35.85 -12.68
C VAL A 419 24.30 -36.25 -13.00
N LEU A 420 24.00 -36.63 -14.25
CA LEU A 420 22.65 -37.08 -14.61
C LEU A 420 22.28 -38.38 -13.88
N THR A 421 23.19 -39.34 -13.79
CA THR A 421 23.00 -40.57 -13.00
C THR A 421 22.74 -40.25 -11.53
N ALA A 422 23.51 -39.33 -10.93
CA ALA A 422 23.30 -38.92 -9.55
C ALA A 422 21.94 -38.25 -9.34
N ILE A 423 21.49 -37.39 -10.27
CA ILE A 423 20.17 -36.75 -10.22
C ILE A 423 19.06 -37.78 -10.37
N VAL A 424 19.14 -38.66 -11.38
CA VAL A 424 18.14 -39.72 -11.61
C VAL A 424 18.07 -40.65 -10.41
N TRP A 425 19.22 -41.03 -9.84
CA TRP A 425 19.30 -41.82 -8.62
C TRP A 425 18.65 -41.10 -7.42
N LEU A 426 18.89 -39.80 -7.25
CA LEU A 426 18.23 -38.98 -6.21
C LEU A 426 16.73 -38.74 -6.46
N LEU A 427 16.21 -38.93 -7.66
CA LEU A 427 14.79 -38.81 -7.99
C LEU A 427 14.04 -40.14 -7.92
N LEU A 428 14.71 -41.22 -7.53
CA LEU A 428 14.07 -42.50 -7.30
C LEU A 428 13.66 -42.64 -5.84
N PRO A 429 12.51 -43.27 -5.54
CA PRO A 429 12.10 -43.56 -4.17
C PRO A 429 12.99 -44.63 -3.54
N HIS A 430 13.04 -44.67 -2.21
CA HIS A 430 13.80 -45.66 -1.46
C HIS A 430 13.08 -47.03 -1.29
N GLY A 431 11.74 -47.06 -1.40
CA GLY A 431 10.90 -48.25 -1.11
C GLY A 431 10.56 -49.15 -2.31
N ASP A 432 9.48 -49.96 -2.15
CA ASP A 432 8.98 -51.00 -3.08
C ASP A 432 8.36 -50.48 -4.39
N ALA A 433 9.03 -49.53 -5.04
CA ALA A 433 8.73 -49.21 -6.43
C ALA A 433 9.36 -50.26 -7.36
N VAL A 434 8.84 -50.38 -8.59
CA VAL A 434 9.40 -51.26 -9.65
C VAL A 434 10.90 -50.99 -9.89
N VAL A 435 11.37 -49.78 -9.54
CA VAL A 435 12.76 -49.36 -9.59
C VAL A 435 13.06 -48.53 -8.34
N SER A 436 14.00 -48.97 -7.51
CA SER A 436 14.37 -48.34 -6.24
C SER A 436 15.84 -47.88 -6.24
N ARG A 437 16.17 -46.92 -5.36
CA ARG A 437 17.58 -46.53 -5.11
C ARG A 437 18.46 -47.68 -4.63
N GLY A 438 17.85 -48.71 -4.02
CA GLY A 438 18.55 -49.89 -3.51
C GLY A 438 19.04 -50.86 -4.59
N ASP A 439 18.58 -50.73 -5.83
CA ASP A 439 18.94 -51.62 -6.93
C ASP A 439 20.41 -51.42 -7.38
N PRO A 440 21.32 -52.40 -7.15
CA PRO A 440 22.76 -52.19 -7.39
C PRO A 440 23.12 -51.99 -8.86
N TRP A 441 22.30 -52.52 -9.77
CA TRP A 441 22.52 -52.46 -11.22
C TRP A 441 22.09 -51.11 -11.83
N LEU A 442 21.24 -50.36 -11.13
CA LEU A 442 20.54 -49.21 -11.69
C LEU A 442 21.45 -47.99 -11.91
N PRO A 443 22.32 -47.57 -10.97
CA PRO A 443 23.27 -46.48 -11.24
C PRO A 443 24.21 -46.81 -12.41
N VAL A 444 24.61 -48.07 -12.54
CA VAL A 444 25.49 -48.54 -13.63
C VAL A 444 24.75 -48.48 -14.97
N ALA A 445 23.51 -48.96 -15.03
CA ALA A 445 22.68 -48.92 -16.24
C ALA A 445 22.34 -47.47 -16.65
N VAL A 446 21.96 -46.62 -15.69
CA VAL A 446 21.68 -45.20 -15.95
C VAL A 446 22.94 -44.45 -16.38
N PHE A 447 24.10 -44.77 -15.80
CA PHE A 447 25.38 -44.21 -16.23
C PHE A 447 25.76 -44.66 -17.65
N ALA A 448 25.64 -45.95 -17.97
CA ALA A 448 25.93 -46.45 -19.31
C ALA A 448 24.99 -45.83 -20.36
N ALA A 449 23.69 -45.77 -20.07
CA ALA A 449 22.69 -45.16 -20.94
C ALA A 449 22.91 -43.65 -21.10
N SER A 450 23.13 -42.91 -20.00
CA SER A 450 23.42 -41.47 -20.06
C SER A 450 24.74 -41.19 -20.77
N ALA A 451 25.78 -42.00 -20.56
CA ALA A 451 27.05 -41.88 -21.27
C ALA A 451 26.89 -42.12 -22.77
N ALA A 452 26.10 -43.11 -23.20
CA ALA A 452 25.84 -43.36 -24.62
C ALA A 452 25.05 -42.20 -25.26
N ILE A 453 23.98 -41.74 -24.59
CA ILE A 453 23.09 -40.68 -25.11
C ILE A 453 23.81 -39.33 -25.14
N LEU A 454 24.42 -38.92 -24.02
CA LEU A 454 25.03 -37.60 -23.88
C LEU A 454 26.32 -37.43 -24.69
N ASN A 455 27.09 -38.51 -24.89
CA ASN A 455 28.29 -38.48 -25.72
C ASN A 455 28.01 -38.71 -27.21
N ALA A 456 26.76 -38.99 -27.62
CA ALA A 456 26.38 -39.01 -29.03
C ALA A 456 26.44 -37.59 -29.63
N PRO A 457 26.61 -37.44 -30.96
CA PRO A 457 26.65 -36.12 -31.61
C PRO A 457 25.41 -35.25 -31.31
N VAL A 458 24.22 -35.86 -31.33
CA VAL A 458 22.95 -35.18 -31.00
C VAL A 458 22.91 -34.82 -29.51
N GLY A 459 23.34 -35.72 -28.62
CA GLY A 459 23.36 -35.47 -27.18
C GLY A 459 24.23 -34.28 -26.78
N ARG A 460 25.43 -34.16 -27.36
CA ARG A 460 26.32 -33.00 -27.13
C ARG A 460 25.68 -31.68 -27.57
N LEU A 461 25.01 -31.67 -28.72
CA LEU A 461 24.30 -30.48 -29.22
C LEU A 461 23.17 -30.07 -28.27
N VAL A 462 22.44 -31.03 -27.72
CA VAL A 462 21.41 -30.76 -26.70
C VAL A 462 22.05 -30.25 -25.40
N GLN A 463 23.16 -30.84 -24.95
CA GLN A 463 23.89 -30.37 -23.77
C GLN A 463 24.33 -28.91 -23.91
N GLU A 464 24.95 -28.54 -25.03
CA GLU A 464 25.37 -27.16 -25.30
C GLU A 464 24.18 -26.20 -25.24
N ARG A 465 23.06 -26.53 -25.90
CA ARG A 465 21.84 -25.71 -25.85
C ARG A 465 21.23 -25.61 -24.46
N VAL A 466 21.24 -26.69 -23.68
CA VAL A 466 20.71 -26.71 -22.32
C VAL A 466 21.61 -25.90 -21.38
N LEU A 467 22.94 -26.05 -21.45
CA LEU A 467 23.88 -25.28 -20.66
C LEU A 467 23.83 -23.78 -21.02
N GLU A 468 23.76 -23.44 -22.30
CA GLU A 468 23.55 -22.06 -22.75
C GLU A 468 22.18 -21.52 -22.32
N GLY A 469 21.14 -22.35 -22.35
CA GLY A 469 19.80 -22.02 -21.88
C GLY A 469 19.76 -21.76 -20.38
N ILE A 470 20.35 -22.64 -19.58
CA ILE A 470 20.49 -22.49 -18.13
C ILE A 470 21.33 -21.26 -17.79
N GLY A 471 22.44 -21.02 -18.50
CA GLY A 471 23.26 -19.81 -18.32
C GLY A 471 22.46 -18.53 -18.57
N ARG A 472 21.69 -18.49 -19.67
CA ARG A 472 20.80 -17.36 -19.99
C ARG A 472 19.68 -17.21 -18.96
N VAL A 473 19.04 -18.30 -18.56
CA VAL A 473 17.96 -18.31 -17.57
C VAL A 473 18.48 -17.88 -16.20
N LEU A 474 19.59 -18.42 -15.70
CA LEU A 474 20.19 -18.02 -14.42
C LEU A 474 20.64 -16.56 -14.43
N HIS A 475 21.22 -16.08 -15.53
CA HIS A 475 21.59 -14.67 -15.68
C HIS A 475 20.36 -13.76 -15.71
N GLN A 476 19.24 -14.21 -16.30
CA GLN A 476 17.95 -13.51 -16.29
C GLN A 476 17.19 -13.64 -14.96
N LEU A 477 17.34 -14.76 -14.25
CA LEU A 477 16.76 -15.03 -12.93
C LEU A 477 17.48 -14.25 -11.83
N HIS A 478 18.74 -13.87 -12.07
CA HIS A 478 19.62 -13.24 -11.09
C HIS A 478 18.99 -11.97 -10.49
N ALA A 479 18.68 -12.07 -9.19
CA ALA A 479 18.12 -11.06 -8.27
C ALA A 479 16.84 -10.34 -8.75
N HIS A 480 16.79 -9.75 -9.93
CA HIS A 480 15.72 -8.88 -10.39
C HIS A 480 14.41 -9.61 -10.73
N LEU A 481 14.44 -10.87 -11.18
CA LEU A 481 13.21 -11.59 -11.55
C LEU A 481 12.41 -11.98 -10.31
N VAL A 482 13.06 -12.58 -9.30
CA VAL A 482 12.36 -12.98 -8.06
C VAL A 482 11.88 -11.73 -7.32
N VAL A 483 12.70 -10.68 -7.25
CA VAL A 483 12.31 -9.36 -6.73
C VAL A 483 11.11 -8.79 -7.47
N GLY A 484 11.17 -8.80 -8.80
CA GLY A 484 10.10 -8.31 -9.66
C GLY A 484 8.82 -9.14 -9.53
N LEU A 485 8.93 -10.46 -9.35
CA LEU A 485 7.81 -11.36 -9.18
C LEU A 485 7.11 -11.12 -7.84
N ILE A 486 7.84 -11.07 -6.72
CA ILE A 486 7.19 -10.80 -5.42
C ILE A 486 6.58 -9.40 -5.40
N GLY A 487 7.29 -8.38 -5.91
CA GLY A 487 6.74 -7.03 -6.05
C GLY A 487 5.47 -7.00 -6.91
N TRP A 488 5.48 -7.70 -8.05
CA TRP A 488 4.31 -7.84 -8.91
C TRP A 488 3.15 -8.55 -8.20
N ILE A 489 3.41 -9.60 -7.41
CA ILE A 489 2.41 -10.30 -6.61
C ILE A 489 1.79 -9.34 -5.59
N VAL A 490 2.58 -8.59 -4.82
CA VAL A 490 2.08 -7.61 -3.85
C VAL A 490 1.21 -6.56 -4.53
N ASP A 491 1.69 -5.99 -5.64
CA ASP A 491 0.95 -4.98 -6.40
C ASP A 491 -0.34 -5.56 -7.01
N LEU A 492 -0.35 -6.84 -7.38
CA LEU A 492 -1.53 -7.53 -7.90
C LEU A 492 -2.58 -7.68 -6.79
N PHE A 493 -2.18 -8.15 -5.60
CA PHE A 493 -3.09 -8.28 -4.45
C PHE A 493 -3.62 -6.93 -3.98
N ARG A 494 -2.76 -5.90 -3.88
CA ARG A 494 -3.19 -4.53 -3.54
C ARG A 494 -4.24 -4.03 -4.53
N ARG A 495 -3.98 -4.16 -5.83
CA ARG A 495 -4.94 -3.80 -6.89
C ARG A 495 -6.23 -4.61 -6.81
N ALA A 496 -6.15 -5.91 -6.52
CA ALA A 496 -7.34 -6.76 -6.40
C ALA A 496 -8.23 -6.31 -5.23
N ILE A 497 -7.63 -6.03 -4.07
CA ILE A 497 -8.35 -5.48 -2.90
C ILE A 497 -8.95 -4.12 -3.23
N ASP A 498 -8.18 -3.19 -3.80
CA ASP A 498 -8.68 -1.86 -4.18
C ASP A 498 -9.88 -1.95 -5.15
N VAL A 499 -9.84 -2.88 -6.10
CA VAL A 499 -10.96 -3.13 -7.03
C VAL A 499 -12.18 -3.69 -6.30
N VAL A 500 -12.00 -4.67 -5.41
CA VAL A 500 -13.10 -5.23 -4.61
C VAL A 500 -13.71 -4.14 -3.75
N GLU A 501 -12.90 -3.39 -3.01
CA GLU A 501 -13.38 -2.31 -2.13
C GLU A 501 -14.07 -1.19 -2.91
N GLY A 502 -13.47 -0.77 -4.03
CA GLY A 502 -14.04 0.24 -4.92
C GLY A 502 -15.36 -0.21 -5.52
N THR A 503 -15.49 -1.48 -5.91
CA THR A 503 -16.74 -2.05 -6.43
C THR A 503 -17.81 -2.09 -5.35
N LEU A 504 -17.46 -2.58 -4.17
CA LEU A 504 -18.38 -2.64 -3.03
C LEU A 504 -18.89 -1.25 -2.64
N TYR A 505 -18.01 -0.26 -2.61
CA TYR A 505 -18.37 1.13 -2.34
C TYR A 505 -19.22 1.72 -3.47
N ALA A 506 -18.90 1.46 -4.74
CA ALA A 506 -19.65 1.98 -5.87
C ALA A 506 -21.10 1.47 -5.89
N VAL A 507 -21.34 0.21 -5.52
CA VAL A 507 -22.70 -0.32 -5.38
C VAL A 507 -23.41 0.32 -4.19
N ASP A 508 -22.73 0.46 -3.04
CA ASP A 508 -23.30 1.14 -1.87
C ASP A 508 -23.71 2.59 -2.20
N GLU A 509 -22.90 3.33 -2.95
CA GLU A 509 -23.21 4.68 -3.43
C GLU A 509 -24.45 4.73 -4.34
N GLN A 510 -24.62 3.75 -5.23
CA GLN A 510 -25.79 3.66 -6.11
C GLN A 510 -27.10 3.37 -5.36
N LEU A 511 -27.01 2.63 -4.25
CA LEU A 511 -28.14 2.27 -3.42
C LEU A 511 -28.56 3.40 -2.44
N ARG A 512 -27.77 4.46 -2.29
CA ARG A 512 -28.11 5.62 -1.44
C ARG A 512 -29.31 6.40 -2.00
N PHE A 513 -30.16 6.89 -1.11
CA PHE A 513 -31.35 7.68 -1.45
C PHE A 513 -30.98 9.15 -1.64
N ARG A 514 -31.58 9.82 -2.62
CA ARG A 514 -31.35 11.25 -2.93
C ARG A 514 -32.64 12.05 -2.73
N SER A 515 -32.53 13.33 -2.34
CA SER A 515 -33.67 14.18 -1.97
C SER A 515 -34.77 14.30 -3.04
N ASP A 516 -34.45 14.11 -4.32
CA ASP A 516 -35.39 14.23 -5.45
C ASP A 516 -36.04 12.90 -5.89
N GLU A 517 -35.80 11.81 -5.17
CA GLU A 517 -36.29 10.48 -5.53
C GLU A 517 -37.68 10.17 -4.94
N SER A 518 -38.45 9.33 -5.63
CA SER A 518 -39.82 8.98 -5.23
C SER A 518 -39.87 8.09 -3.98
N ARG A 519 -41.02 8.09 -3.27
CA ARG A 519 -41.24 7.20 -2.11
C ARG A 519 -41.11 5.71 -2.46
N LEU A 520 -41.46 5.32 -3.69
CA LEU A 520 -41.24 3.96 -4.18
C LEU A 520 -39.75 3.64 -4.28
N ALA A 521 -38.96 4.58 -4.82
CA ALA A 521 -37.50 4.43 -4.89
C ALA A 521 -36.89 4.31 -3.49
N LEU A 522 -37.38 5.07 -2.51
CA LEU A 522 -36.98 4.93 -1.11
C LEU A 522 -37.21 3.51 -0.58
N ALA A 523 -38.42 2.96 -0.77
CA ALA A 523 -38.76 1.62 -0.28
C ALA A 523 -37.89 0.54 -0.93
N VAL A 524 -37.75 0.58 -2.26
CA VAL A 524 -36.90 -0.35 -3.02
C VAL A 524 -35.44 -0.25 -2.57
N LYS A 525 -34.89 0.97 -2.47
CA LYS A 525 -33.52 1.20 -2.01
C LYS A 525 -33.31 0.77 -0.57
N ALA A 526 -34.28 0.92 0.32
CA ALA A 526 -34.17 0.48 1.72
C ALA A 526 -34.01 -1.06 1.82
N VAL A 527 -34.80 -1.81 1.04
CA VAL A 527 -34.69 -3.28 0.98
C VAL A 527 -33.37 -3.69 0.34
N LEU A 528 -33.04 -3.12 -0.83
CA LEU A 528 -31.80 -3.46 -1.54
C LEU A 528 -30.55 -3.11 -0.73
N THR A 529 -30.53 -1.97 -0.02
CA THR A 529 -29.42 -1.58 0.86
C THR A 529 -29.25 -2.59 2.01
N THR A 530 -30.36 -3.10 2.55
CA THR A 530 -30.32 -4.09 3.64
C THR A 530 -29.77 -5.43 3.15
N LEU A 531 -30.24 -5.92 2.01
CA LEU A 531 -29.73 -7.15 1.38
C LEU A 531 -28.25 -6.99 1.00
N TRP A 532 -27.90 -5.84 0.40
CA TRP A 532 -26.54 -5.53 0.00
C TRP A 532 -25.58 -5.45 1.19
N ALA A 533 -25.99 -4.93 2.34
CA ALA A 533 -25.16 -4.89 3.54
C ALA A 533 -24.71 -6.30 3.97
N GLY A 534 -25.59 -7.31 3.84
CA GLY A 534 -25.23 -8.71 4.06
C GLY A 534 -24.20 -9.21 3.06
N VAL A 535 -24.39 -8.91 1.77
CA VAL A 535 -23.44 -9.28 0.71
C VAL A 535 -22.08 -8.59 0.89
N ASP A 536 -22.05 -7.27 1.11
CA ASP A 536 -20.82 -6.50 1.38
C ASP A 536 -20.04 -7.10 2.55
N TRP A 537 -20.75 -7.49 3.61
CA TRP A 537 -20.15 -8.14 4.77
C TRP A 537 -19.54 -9.51 4.42
N VAL A 538 -20.28 -10.38 3.74
CA VAL A 538 -19.81 -11.74 3.37
C VAL A 538 -18.59 -11.63 2.46
N VAL A 539 -18.66 -10.77 1.44
CA VAL A 539 -17.55 -10.58 0.50
C VAL A 539 -16.30 -10.08 1.23
N ARG A 540 -16.44 -9.10 2.14
CA ARG A 540 -15.29 -8.58 2.91
C ARG A 540 -14.70 -9.64 3.84
N PHE A 541 -15.55 -10.39 4.53
CA PHE A 541 -15.11 -11.49 5.38
C PHE A 541 -14.33 -12.54 4.59
N CYS A 542 -14.89 -13.02 3.48
CA CYS A 542 -14.24 -14.02 2.63
C CYS A 542 -12.94 -13.49 2.03
N VAL A 543 -12.95 -12.30 1.43
CA VAL A 543 -11.77 -11.76 0.74
C VAL A 543 -10.64 -11.44 1.71
N THR A 544 -10.93 -10.73 2.80
CA THR A 544 -9.89 -10.20 3.72
C THR A 544 -9.36 -11.28 4.66
N LEU A 545 -10.24 -12.13 5.20
CA LEU A 545 -9.87 -13.09 6.24
C LEU A 545 -9.52 -14.47 5.69
N LEU A 546 -10.25 -14.95 4.67
CA LEU A 546 -10.11 -16.33 4.19
C LEU A 546 -9.22 -16.41 2.96
N ILE A 547 -9.47 -15.58 1.94
CA ILE A 547 -8.85 -15.71 0.61
C ILE A 547 -7.48 -15.03 0.54
N GLU A 548 -7.39 -13.75 0.93
CA GLU A 548 -6.15 -12.97 0.78
C GLU A 548 -4.96 -13.63 1.49
N PRO A 549 -5.05 -14.09 2.76
CA PRO A 549 -3.91 -14.69 3.45
C PRO A 549 -3.50 -16.06 2.88
N GLN A 550 -4.42 -16.78 2.24
CA GLN A 550 -4.15 -18.09 1.64
C GLN A 550 -3.44 -17.97 0.30
N LEU A 551 -3.87 -17.03 -0.54
CA LEU A 551 -3.33 -16.86 -1.87
C LEU A 551 -2.07 -15.98 -1.88
N ASN A 552 -1.98 -15.02 -0.97
CA ASN A 552 -0.82 -14.14 -0.89
C ASN A 552 0.38 -14.90 -0.29
N PRO A 553 1.43 -15.22 -1.07
CA PRO A 553 2.55 -16.05 -0.59
C PRO A 553 3.28 -15.43 0.60
N ILE A 554 3.25 -14.09 0.73
CA ILE A 554 3.86 -13.36 1.85
C ILE A 554 3.08 -13.59 3.15
N LYS A 555 1.75 -13.70 3.07
CA LYS A 555 0.88 -13.98 4.22
C LYS A 555 0.73 -15.48 4.48
N HIS A 556 0.88 -16.29 3.44
CA HIS A 556 0.70 -17.74 3.50
C HIS A 556 1.79 -18.43 4.32
N PHE A 557 3.06 -18.15 4.03
CA PHE A 557 4.17 -18.81 4.71
C PHE A 557 4.70 -18.01 5.91
N PRO A 558 4.97 -18.62 7.08
CA PRO A 558 4.80 -20.04 7.41
C PRO A 558 3.45 -20.39 8.08
N VAL A 559 2.73 -19.39 8.62
CA VAL A 559 1.64 -19.63 9.58
C VAL A 559 0.45 -20.37 8.97
N VAL A 560 0.00 -19.98 7.77
CA VAL A 560 -1.15 -20.61 7.10
C VAL A 560 -0.79 -22.03 6.67
N THR A 561 0.44 -22.26 6.23
CA THR A 561 0.94 -23.58 5.85
C THR A 561 0.94 -24.55 7.03
N VAL A 562 1.46 -24.13 8.20
CA VAL A 562 1.42 -24.96 9.41
C VAL A 562 -0.03 -25.23 9.85
N SER A 563 -0.89 -24.21 9.80
CA SER A 563 -2.30 -24.34 10.19
C SER A 563 -3.06 -25.38 9.32
N HIS A 564 -2.85 -25.38 8.00
CA HIS A 564 -3.41 -26.42 7.13
C HIS A 564 -2.98 -27.82 7.55
N LYS A 565 -1.69 -28.01 7.83
CA LYS A 565 -1.15 -29.33 8.20
C LYS A 565 -1.63 -29.81 9.57
N LEU A 566 -1.96 -28.90 10.49
CA LEU A 566 -2.58 -29.26 11.77
C LEU A 566 -4.06 -29.66 11.60
N LEU A 567 -4.81 -28.95 10.75
CA LEU A 567 -6.25 -29.18 10.60
C LEU A 567 -6.58 -30.37 9.69
N VAL A 568 -5.81 -30.61 8.63
CA VAL A 568 -6.12 -31.66 7.63
C VAL A 568 -6.18 -33.07 8.25
N PRO A 569 -5.22 -33.52 9.08
CA PRO A 569 -5.29 -34.83 9.73
C PRO A 569 -6.48 -34.97 10.69
N MET A 570 -7.00 -33.86 11.21
CA MET A 570 -8.15 -33.86 12.12
C MET A 570 -9.49 -33.97 11.38
N ILE A 571 -9.53 -33.79 10.05
CA ILE A 571 -10.77 -33.79 9.27
C ILE A 571 -11.61 -35.07 9.48
N PRO A 572 -11.06 -36.29 9.36
CA PRO A 572 -11.87 -37.51 9.51
C PRO A 572 -12.47 -37.65 10.91
N MET A 573 -11.70 -37.30 11.95
CA MET A 573 -12.13 -37.34 13.34
C MET A 573 -13.26 -36.33 13.61
N VAL A 574 -13.08 -35.07 13.19
CA VAL A 574 -14.08 -34.00 13.39
C VAL A 574 -15.33 -34.28 12.58
N ALA A 575 -15.20 -34.79 11.35
CA ALA A 575 -16.34 -35.21 10.53
C ALA A 575 -17.11 -36.38 11.17
N GLY A 576 -16.41 -37.36 11.75
CA GLY A 576 -17.03 -38.45 12.49
C GLY A 576 -17.83 -37.97 13.70
N ASN A 577 -17.25 -37.06 14.48
CA ASN A 577 -17.93 -36.45 15.64
C ASN A 577 -19.13 -35.60 15.23
N LEU A 578 -19.03 -34.84 14.13
CA LEU A 578 -20.15 -34.04 13.61
C LEU A 578 -21.30 -34.95 13.16
N ALA A 579 -21.00 -36.00 12.39
CA ALA A 579 -21.99 -36.98 11.96
C ALA A 579 -22.68 -37.66 13.15
N ALA A 580 -21.92 -38.02 14.19
CA ALA A 580 -22.46 -38.63 15.40
C ALA A 580 -23.33 -37.66 16.23
N ALA A 581 -22.93 -36.39 16.34
CA ALA A 581 -23.63 -35.40 17.16
C ALA A 581 -24.92 -34.86 16.50
N THR A 582 -24.94 -34.72 15.17
CA THR A 582 -26.07 -34.09 14.46
C THR A 582 -26.88 -35.08 13.62
N GLY A 583 -26.49 -36.35 13.56
CA GLY A 583 -27.09 -37.36 12.67
C GLY A 583 -26.85 -37.09 11.18
N MET A 584 -25.86 -36.24 10.85
CA MET A 584 -25.56 -35.85 9.47
C MET A 584 -24.92 -36.99 8.69
N GLU A 585 -25.25 -37.12 7.40
CA GLU A 585 -24.65 -38.11 6.51
C GLU A 585 -23.12 -37.95 6.48
N ARG A 586 -22.37 -39.07 6.58
CA ARG A 586 -20.90 -39.05 6.70
C ARG A 586 -20.21 -38.33 5.54
N GLY A 587 -20.71 -38.48 4.30
CA GLY A 587 -20.15 -37.78 3.13
C GLY A 587 -20.32 -36.27 3.21
N LEU A 588 -21.50 -35.81 3.65
CA LEU A 588 -21.80 -34.39 3.84
C LEU A 588 -21.04 -33.80 5.03
N ALA A 589 -20.92 -34.54 6.13
CA ALA A 589 -20.09 -34.15 7.28
C ALA A 589 -18.62 -34.02 6.89
N LEU A 590 -18.08 -34.99 6.14
CA LEU A 590 -16.70 -34.96 5.64
C LEU A 590 -16.47 -33.77 4.70
N THR A 591 -17.39 -33.53 3.77
CA THR A 591 -17.29 -32.40 2.83
C THR A 591 -17.36 -31.06 3.57
N THR A 592 -18.27 -30.94 4.53
CA THR A 592 -18.44 -29.71 5.33
C THR A 592 -17.18 -29.43 6.16
N VAL A 593 -16.67 -30.43 6.89
CA VAL A 593 -15.46 -30.28 7.70
C VAL A 593 -14.23 -30.03 6.82
N THR A 594 -14.13 -30.67 5.66
CA THR A 594 -13.05 -30.39 4.69
C THR A 594 -13.08 -28.94 4.22
N PHE A 595 -14.26 -28.44 3.84
CA PHE A 595 -14.41 -27.04 3.41
C PHE A 595 -14.05 -26.03 4.52
N VAL A 596 -14.52 -26.27 5.75
CA VAL A 596 -14.19 -25.43 6.91
C VAL A 596 -12.69 -25.48 7.20
N SER A 597 -12.09 -26.67 7.24
CA SER A 597 -10.64 -26.85 7.49
C SER A 597 -9.77 -26.30 6.38
N ALA A 598 -10.25 -26.24 5.13
CA ALA A 598 -9.53 -25.64 4.01
C ALA A 598 -9.59 -24.11 4.01
N THR A 599 -10.59 -23.48 4.65
CA THR A 599 -10.75 -22.01 4.68
C THR A 599 -10.27 -21.38 5.98
N THR A 600 -10.33 -22.12 7.10
CA THR A 600 -9.89 -21.66 8.44
C THR A 600 -8.43 -21.21 8.51
N PRO A 601 -7.45 -21.84 7.83
CA PRO A 601 -6.05 -21.43 7.90
C PRO A 601 -5.77 -19.98 7.52
N GLY A 602 -6.60 -19.39 6.64
CA GLY A 602 -6.49 -17.97 6.30
C GLY A 602 -6.62 -17.06 7.52
N VAL A 603 -7.48 -17.44 8.47
CA VAL A 603 -7.70 -16.73 9.74
C VAL A 603 -6.41 -16.61 10.53
N PHE A 604 -5.59 -17.67 10.63
CA PHE A 604 -4.33 -17.64 11.40
C PHE A 604 -3.25 -16.80 10.72
N GLY A 605 -3.18 -16.83 9.39
CA GLY A 605 -2.29 -15.96 8.63
C GLY A 605 -2.62 -14.50 8.84
N PHE A 606 -3.92 -14.16 8.71
CA PHE A 606 -4.43 -12.83 9.03
C PHE A 606 -4.11 -12.45 10.48
N LEU A 607 -4.40 -13.33 11.45
CA LEU A 607 -4.14 -13.13 12.88
C LEU A 607 -2.69 -12.73 13.14
N ALA A 608 -1.72 -13.45 12.57
CA ALA A 608 -0.31 -13.19 12.81
C ALA A 608 0.13 -11.78 12.39
N TRP A 609 -0.36 -11.31 11.24
CA TRP A 609 -0.08 -9.96 10.75
C TRP A 609 -0.81 -8.89 11.53
N GLU A 610 -2.07 -9.13 11.87
CA GLU A 610 -2.92 -8.18 12.61
C GLU A 610 -2.45 -8.01 14.06
N LEU A 611 -2.04 -9.11 14.72
CA LEU A 611 -1.47 -9.05 16.07
C LEU A 611 -0.16 -8.27 16.11
N LYS A 612 0.67 -8.37 15.07
CA LYS A 612 1.91 -7.59 14.95
C LYS A 612 1.61 -6.08 14.89
N GLU A 613 0.61 -5.66 14.13
CA GLU A 613 0.22 -4.25 14.08
C GLU A 613 -0.49 -3.81 15.39
N ASN A 614 -1.33 -4.66 15.97
CA ASN A 614 -2.01 -4.38 17.25
C ASN A 614 -1.03 -4.22 18.42
N TRP A 615 0.11 -4.94 18.40
CA TRP A 615 1.18 -4.77 19.39
C TRP A 615 1.67 -3.31 19.44
N ARG A 616 1.82 -2.68 18.28
CA ARG A 616 2.37 -1.31 18.14
C ARG A 616 1.38 -0.21 18.53
N LEU A 617 0.12 -0.55 18.82
CA LEU A 617 -0.89 0.42 19.21
C LEU A 617 -0.67 0.98 20.62
N TYR A 618 -0.10 0.19 21.54
CA TYR A 618 -0.02 0.55 22.95
C TYR A 618 1.27 1.31 23.28
N ALA A 619 1.15 2.34 24.12
CA ALA A 619 2.26 3.23 24.49
C ALA A 619 3.39 2.46 25.20
N ALA A 620 3.03 1.50 26.05
CA ALA A 620 3.99 0.67 26.77
C ALA A 620 4.78 -0.30 25.87
N ASN A 621 4.31 -0.55 24.64
CA ASN A 621 4.99 -1.36 23.64
C ASN A 621 5.87 -0.52 22.69
N ARG A 622 5.96 0.80 22.90
CA ARG A 622 6.75 1.71 22.08
C ARG A 622 8.24 1.31 22.12
N PRO A 623 8.96 1.34 20.98
CA PRO A 623 10.40 1.16 20.98
C PRO A 623 11.10 2.18 21.90
N ARG A 624 12.13 1.73 22.63
CA ARG A 624 12.93 2.62 23.49
C ARG A 624 13.70 3.65 22.69
N LEU A 625 14.24 3.25 21.54
CA LEU A 625 14.94 4.13 20.62
C LEU A 625 13.97 4.76 19.62
N LEU A 626 14.28 5.97 19.17
CA LEU A 626 13.59 6.62 18.06
C LEU A 626 13.85 5.81 16.76
N MET A 627 12.77 5.29 16.17
CA MET A 627 12.82 4.42 15.00
C MET A 627 12.45 5.17 13.72
N PRO A 628 12.96 4.74 12.55
CA PRO A 628 12.54 5.31 11.28
C PRO A 628 11.03 5.21 11.06
N VAL A 629 10.44 6.27 10.49
CA VAL A 629 9.00 6.38 10.20
C VAL A 629 8.75 6.14 8.70
N LEU A 630 7.54 5.70 8.37
CA LEU A 630 7.14 5.47 6.97
C LEU A 630 6.83 6.81 6.30
N VAL A 631 7.24 6.94 5.05
CA VAL A 631 6.99 8.11 4.21
C VAL A 631 5.82 7.81 3.29
N GLY A 632 4.75 8.60 3.44
CA GLY A 632 3.57 8.57 2.58
C GLY A 632 2.88 7.21 2.44
N ARG A 633 2.14 7.06 1.34
CA ARG A 633 1.22 5.91 1.08
C ARG A 633 1.93 4.66 0.56
N HIS A 634 3.21 4.80 0.26
CA HIS A 634 4.09 3.74 -0.21
C HIS A 634 4.49 2.79 0.93
N GLY A 635 4.41 3.24 2.18
CA GLY A 635 4.71 2.41 3.35
C GLY A 635 6.18 2.01 3.46
N GLU A 636 7.08 2.79 2.85
CA GLU A 636 8.53 2.64 2.94
C GLU A 636 9.13 3.74 3.82
N THR A 637 10.20 3.43 4.57
CA THR A 637 10.98 4.48 5.25
C THR A 637 11.84 5.22 4.23
N MET A 638 12.29 6.45 4.54
CA MET A 638 13.19 7.21 3.67
C MET A 638 14.44 6.40 3.25
N ARG A 639 15.05 5.68 4.19
CA ARG A 639 16.11 4.70 3.91
C ARG A 639 15.70 3.66 2.86
N ARG A 640 14.52 3.06 3.00
CA ARG A 640 14.04 2.05 2.04
C ARG A 640 13.70 2.67 0.69
N LEU A 641 13.24 3.92 0.61
CA LEU A 641 13.01 4.58 -0.67
C LEU A 641 14.29 4.69 -1.52
N LEU A 642 15.43 4.96 -0.87
CA LEU A 642 16.74 5.13 -1.52
C LEU A 642 17.54 3.84 -1.68
N MET A 643 17.49 2.91 -0.73
CA MET A 643 18.31 1.69 -0.77
C MET A 643 17.74 0.63 -1.71
N PRO A 644 18.46 0.25 -2.78
CA PRO A 644 18.02 -0.82 -3.68
C PRO A 644 17.92 -2.15 -2.91
N GLY A 645 16.78 -2.82 -3.01
CA GLY A 645 16.58 -4.12 -2.39
C GLY A 645 15.33 -4.82 -2.89
N PHE A 646 15.02 -5.96 -2.26
CA PHE A 646 13.88 -6.80 -2.64
C PHE A 646 12.55 -6.03 -2.53
N HIS A 647 12.32 -5.40 -1.39
CA HIS A 647 11.14 -4.58 -1.09
C HIS A 647 11.52 -3.13 -0.75
N SER A 648 12.54 -2.61 -1.43
CA SER A 648 13.06 -1.25 -1.22
C SER A 648 13.65 -0.71 -2.52
N GLY A 649 13.93 0.59 -2.57
CA GLY A 649 14.54 1.28 -3.69
C GLY A 649 13.51 1.80 -4.67
N THR A 650 12.37 2.31 -4.19
CA THR A 650 11.33 2.89 -5.04
C THR A 650 11.89 3.99 -5.94
N ILE A 651 12.69 4.92 -5.39
CA ILE A 651 13.32 6.01 -6.15
C ILE A 651 14.23 5.46 -7.28
N PRO A 652 15.27 4.65 -7.00
CA PRO A 652 16.12 4.12 -8.06
C PRO A 652 15.37 3.24 -9.07
N LYS A 653 14.34 2.49 -8.64
CA LYS A 653 13.49 1.67 -9.54
C LYS A 653 12.65 2.54 -10.48
N LEU A 654 12.05 3.63 -10.00
CA LEU A 654 11.30 4.58 -10.83
C LEU A 654 12.23 5.24 -11.86
N PHE A 655 13.41 5.72 -11.44
CA PHE A 655 14.40 6.26 -12.37
C PHE A 655 14.91 5.21 -13.39
N ALA A 656 15.10 3.96 -12.98
CA ALA A 656 15.47 2.88 -13.90
C ALA A 656 14.35 2.59 -14.92
N ARG A 657 13.09 2.60 -14.48
CA ARG A 657 11.92 2.43 -15.35
C ARG A 657 11.78 3.60 -16.33
N MET A 658 11.99 4.83 -15.87
CA MET A 658 11.98 6.03 -16.71
C MET A 658 13.05 5.93 -17.81
N ARG A 659 14.29 5.55 -17.45
CA ARG A 659 15.38 5.33 -18.44
C ARG A 659 15.06 4.22 -19.45
N ARG A 660 14.42 3.13 -19.02
CA ARG A 660 14.00 2.04 -19.92
C ARG A 660 12.93 2.51 -20.91
N GLN A 661 11.94 3.27 -20.44
CA GLN A 661 10.87 3.81 -21.29
C GLN A 661 11.40 4.84 -22.29
N ALA A 662 12.36 5.67 -21.88
CA ALA A 662 12.99 6.66 -22.76
C ALA A 662 13.78 6.03 -23.92
N ARG A 663 14.32 4.81 -23.75
CA ARG A 663 15.16 4.14 -24.76
C ARG A 663 14.39 3.44 -25.88
N GLY A 664 13.06 3.24 -25.77
CA GLY A 664 12.26 2.52 -26.76
C GLY A 664 12.68 1.05 -26.96
N ALA A 665 11.92 0.28 -27.75
CA ALA A 665 12.29 -1.09 -28.12
C ALA A 665 13.43 -1.12 -29.17
N ASP A 666 13.55 -0.06 -29.97
CA ASP A 666 14.48 0.03 -31.13
C ASP A 666 15.39 1.28 -31.08
N GLY A 667 15.64 1.86 -29.90
CA GLY A 667 16.45 3.10 -29.77
C GLY A 667 15.75 4.38 -30.25
N ILE A 668 14.52 4.28 -30.75
CA ILE A 668 13.68 5.43 -31.13
C ILE A 668 12.96 5.95 -29.87
N PRO A 669 13.09 7.24 -29.51
CA PRO A 669 12.46 7.79 -28.32
C PRO A 669 10.92 7.77 -28.45
N VAL A 670 10.27 6.88 -27.69
CA VAL A 670 8.81 6.81 -27.62
C VAL A 670 8.32 7.79 -26.55
N ARG A 671 7.95 9.00 -26.98
CA ARG A 671 7.48 10.10 -26.11
C ARG A 671 6.14 9.84 -25.39
N ARG A 672 5.47 8.70 -25.64
CA ARG A 672 4.10 8.41 -25.16
C ARG A 672 4.02 7.62 -23.84
N GLY A 673 5.15 7.29 -23.18
CA GLY A 673 5.17 6.35 -22.04
C GLY A 673 5.66 6.86 -20.68
N THR A 674 6.31 8.03 -20.59
CA THR A 674 7.02 8.47 -19.36
C THR A 674 6.12 9.11 -18.31
N GLY A 675 4.97 9.66 -18.70
CA GLY A 675 4.11 10.46 -17.80
C GLY A 675 3.64 9.74 -16.54
N ARG A 676 3.45 8.41 -16.56
CA ARG A 676 3.05 7.66 -15.36
C ARG A 676 4.18 7.54 -14.34
N VAL A 677 5.42 7.39 -14.80
CA VAL A 677 6.58 7.27 -13.89
C VAL A 677 6.95 8.63 -13.33
N GLU A 678 6.85 9.67 -14.15
CA GLU A 678 6.98 11.07 -13.72
C GLU A 678 5.93 11.43 -12.67
N GLU A 679 4.66 11.05 -12.88
CA GLU A 679 3.59 11.25 -11.89
C GLU A 679 3.89 10.55 -10.56
N GLN A 680 4.40 9.30 -10.60
CA GLN A 680 4.79 8.58 -9.39
C GLN A 680 5.96 9.26 -8.66
N LEU A 681 6.91 9.86 -9.40
CA LEU A 681 8.00 10.63 -8.79
C LEU A 681 7.48 11.93 -8.17
N VAL A 682 6.57 12.63 -8.85
CA VAL A 682 5.94 13.85 -8.31
C VAL A 682 5.11 13.54 -7.07
N GLU A 683 4.31 12.46 -7.07
CA GLU A 683 3.57 12.02 -5.89
C GLU A 683 4.52 11.70 -4.73
N LEU A 684 5.64 11.02 -5.01
CA LEU A 684 6.65 10.73 -4.00
C LEU A 684 7.34 11.99 -3.46
N THR A 685 7.55 13.01 -4.29
CA THR A 685 8.05 14.32 -3.86
C THR A 685 7.10 14.96 -2.85
N HIS A 686 5.78 14.91 -3.09
CA HIS A 686 4.78 15.42 -2.15
C HIS A 686 4.72 14.59 -0.85
N ASP A 687 4.77 13.26 -0.95
CA ASP A 687 4.84 12.36 0.22
C ASP A 687 6.06 12.69 1.11
N ILE A 688 7.21 13.00 0.52
CA ILE A 688 8.43 13.39 1.24
C ILE A 688 8.29 14.79 1.84
N ALA A 689 7.73 15.75 1.10
CA ALA A 689 7.50 17.10 1.61
C ALA A 689 6.55 17.07 2.83
N ALA A 690 5.44 16.33 2.75
CA ALA A 690 4.52 16.13 3.88
C ALA A 690 5.22 15.47 5.07
N PHE A 691 6.01 14.41 4.84
CA PHE A 691 6.80 13.78 5.89
C PHE A 691 7.75 14.76 6.61
N VAL A 692 8.42 15.64 5.88
CA VAL A 692 9.30 16.67 6.46
C VAL A 692 8.48 17.72 7.22
N ASP A 693 7.36 18.15 6.65
CA ASP A 693 6.48 19.14 7.25
C ASP A 693 5.91 18.63 8.58
N ASP A 694 5.43 17.39 8.61
CA ASP A 694 4.76 16.76 9.75
C ASP A 694 5.75 16.38 10.86
N GLU A 695 6.80 15.64 10.51
CA GLU A 695 7.68 14.98 11.49
C GLU A 695 8.84 15.87 11.96
N CYS A 696 9.15 16.95 11.24
CA CYS A 696 10.23 17.89 11.56
C CYS A 696 9.70 19.31 11.80
N LEU A 697 9.07 19.93 10.79
CA LEU A 697 8.64 21.33 10.89
C LEU A 697 7.46 21.50 11.85
N GLY A 698 6.58 20.51 11.95
CA GLY A 698 5.43 20.49 12.84
C GLY A 698 5.81 20.60 14.32
N LEU A 699 6.97 20.04 14.70
CA LEU A 699 7.53 20.18 16.04
C LEU A 699 8.10 21.58 16.25
N LEU A 700 8.89 22.09 15.28
CA LEU A 700 9.49 23.42 15.36
C LEU A 700 8.44 24.51 15.56
N ARG A 701 7.34 24.48 14.81
CA ARG A 701 6.23 25.46 14.90
C ARG A 701 5.59 25.55 16.29
N ARG A 702 5.77 24.54 17.14
CA ARG A 702 5.19 24.46 18.50
C ARG A 702 6.14 24.90 19.62
N THR A 703 7.37 25.29 19.27
CA THR A 703 8.37 25.73 20.25
C THR A 703 8.37 27.23 20.46
N ARG A 704 8.74 27.67 21.66
CA ARG A 704 8.85 29.11 21.99
C ARG A 704 9.75 29.88 21.01
N PRO A 705 10.97 29.40 20.68
CA PRO A 705 11.91 30.23 19.93
C PRO A 705 11.62 30.28 18.43
N MET A 706 10.77 29.39 17.90
CA MET A 706 10.46 29.32 16.47
C MET A 706 9.00 29.72 16.15
N ARG A 707 8.23 30.23 17.12
CA ARG A 707 6.80 30.56 16.96
C ARG A 707 6.51 31.62 15.90
N ASP A 708 7.43 32.55 15.72
CA ASP A 708 7.36 33.69 14.81
C ASP A 708 8.01 33.40 13.45
N VAL A 709 8.59 32.20 13.28
CA VAL A 709 9.29 31.82 12.07
C VAL A 709 8.43 30.87 11.25
N VAL A 710 7.99 31.33 10.08
CA VAL A 710 7.26 30.47 9.15
C VAL A 710 8.25 29.69 8.31
N ILE A 711 8.47 28.43 8.68
CA ILE A 711 9.28 27.48 7.92
C ILE A 711 8.39 26.60 7.05
N ARG A 712 8.75 26.47 5.77
CA ARG A 712 8.08 25.58 4.81
C ARG A 712 9.08 24.79 3.98
N VAL A 713 8.65 23.65 3.48
CA VAL A 713 9.35 22.92 2.43
C VAL A 713 9.20 23.71 1.12
N ALA A 714 10.30 24.23 0.60
CA ALA A 714 10.31 25.02 -0.64
C ALA A 714 10.41 24.13 -1.88
N ASP A 715 11.24 23.08 -1.83
CA ASP A 715 11.43 22.15 -2.94
C ASP A 715 11.97 20.81 -2.43
N VAL A 716 11.63 19.72 -3.14
CA VAL A 716 12.16 18.38 -2.89
C VAL A 716 12.61 17.79 -4.23
N ARG A 717 13.90 17.54 -4.37
CA ARG A 717 14.51 17.02 -5.60
C ARG A 717 14.95 15.58 -5.41
N LEU A 718 14.42 14.70 -6.26
CA LEU A 718 14.77 13.28 -6.26
C LEU A 718 15.82 13.00 -7.34
N ALA A 719 16.83 12.21 -6.99
CA ALA A 719 17.80 11.63 -7.91
C ALA A 719 17.96 10.13 -7.63
N THR A 720 18.75 9.43 -8.46
CA THR A 720 18.83 7.95 -8.38
C THR A 720 19.34 7.45 -7.00
N ASN A 721 20.19 8.22 -6.33
CA ASN A 721 20.78 7.89 -5.03
C ASN A 721 20.76 9.05 -4.03
N ARG A 722 19.97 10.11 -4.29
CA ARG A 722 19.93 11.31 -3.46
C ARG A 722 18.50 11.86 -3.36
N VAL A 723 18.15 12.37 -2.18
CA VAL A 723 17.00 13.25 -1.96
C VAL A 723 17.52 14.56 -1.40
N ALA A 724 17.26 15.68 -2.08
CA ALA A 724 17.58 17.02 -1.61
C ALA A 724 16.29 17.74 -1.19
N ILE A 725 16.30 18.37 -0.03
CA ILE A 725 15.16 19.02 0.60
C ILE A 725 15.57 20.46 0.92
N ASP A 726 14.90 21.43 0.29
CA ASP A 726 15.13 22.85 0.51
C ASP A 726 14.07 23.37 1.48
N LEU A 727 14.49 23.89 2.64
CA LEU A 727 13.62 24.48 3.66
C LEU A 727 13.74 26.00 3.62
N ALA A 728 12.66 26.72 3.36
CA ALA A 728 12.63 28.18 3.40
C ALA A 728 12.09 28.68 4.75
N ALA A 729 12.72 29.73 5.29
CA ALA A 729 12.23 30.45 6.46
C ALA A 729 11.85 31.88 6.04
N ASP A 730 10.56 32.17 6.01
CA ASP A 730 10.07 33.49 5.59
C ASP A 730 10.55 34.57 6.58
N GLY A 731 11.08 35.66 6.05
CA GLY A 731 11.49 36.82 6.84
C GLY A 731 12.87 36.73 7.51
N ILE A 732 13.65 35.65 7.31
CA ILE A 732 15.02 35.51 7.88
C ILE A 732 16.10 35.70 6.82
N ASP A 733 16.25 34.76 5.89
CA ASP A 733 17.20 34.81 4.77
C ASP A 733 16.52 34.14 3.55
N PRO A 734 16.59 34.72 2.34
CA PRO A 734 16.04 34.11 1.13
C PRO A 734 16.70 32.78 0.75
N ARG A 735 17.91 32.48 1.25
CA ARG A 735 18.61 31.23 0.98
C ARG A 735 18.04 30.10 1.84
N PRO A 736 17.52 29.02 1.23
CA PRO A 736 16.97 27.90 1.97
C PRO A 736 18.08 27.10 2.66
N LEU A 737 17.74 26.48 3.78
CA LEU A 737 18.52 25.40 4.38
C LEU A 737 18.35 24.16 3.49
N ARG A 738 19.43 23.66 2.89
CA ARG A 738 19.42 22.47 2.03
C ARG A 738 19.93 21.25 2.78
N LEU A 739 19.05 20.27 2.95
CA LEU A 739 19.36 18.96 3.49
C LEU A 739 19.49 17.94 2.36
N GLU A 740 20.52 17.12 2.40
CA GLU A 740 20.74 16.06 1.41
C GLU A 740 20.93 14.70 2.08
N LEU A 741 20.07 13.76 1.66
CA LEU A 741 20.15 12.35 2.01
C LEU A 741 20.79 11.60 0.84
N VAL A 742 21.99 11.06 1.05
CA VAL A 742 22.79 10.41 -0.01
C VAL A 742 23.01 8.93 0.32
N GLN A 743 22.69 8.08 -0.66
CA GLN A 743 22.96 6.66 -0.59
C GLN A 743 24.35 6.37 -1.20
N GLY A 744 25.23 5.74 -0.40
CA GLY A 744 26.59 5.38 -0.80
C GLY A 744 27.10 4.17 -0.02
N GLY A 745 27.75 3.21 -0.70
CA GLY A 745 28.37 2.04 -0.06
C GLY A 745 27.41 1.14 0.74
N GLY A 746 26.10 1.16 0.44
CA GLY A 746 25.08 0.44 1.21
C GLY A 746 24.65 1.15 2.51
N SER A 747 25.12 2.37 2.74
CA SER A 747 24.74 3.24 3.85
C SER A 747 23.96 4.47 3.37
N LEU A 748 23.23 5.10 4.29
CA LEU A 748 22.56 6.38 4.07
C LEU A 748 23.24 7.47 4.91
N SER A 749 23.76 8.51 4.28
CA SER A 749 24.29 9.69 4.97
C SER A 749 23.34 10.87 4.84
N SER A 750 23.15 11.61 5.93
CA SER A 750 22.48 12.91 5.95
C SER A 750 23.51 14.01 6.06
N HIS A 751 23.36 15.11 5.34
CA HIS A 751 24.20 16.29 5.51
C HIS A 751 23.47 17.57 5.17
N VAL A 752 23.90 18.65 5.83
CA VAL A 752 23.50 20.01 5.49
C VAL A 752 24.41 20.48 4.36
N ALA A 753 23.90 20.47 3.13
CA ALA A 753 24.67 20.86 1.95
C ALA A 753 24.79 22.39 1.80
N ASP A 754 23.79 23.13 2.27
CA ASP A 754 23.83 24.59 2.39
C ASP A 754 23.09 24.98 3.69
N PRO A 755 23.77 25.61 4.67
CA PRO A 755 23.10 26.03 5.90
C PRO A 755 22.06 27.13 5.68
N GLY A 756 22.14 27.94 4.61
CA GLY A 756 21.17 29.00 4.32
C GLY A 756 20.87 29.89 5.53
N TRP A 757 19.58 30.06 5.85
CA TRP A 757 19.11 30.82 7.02
C TRP A 757 19.59 30.28 8.38
N LEU A 758 19.99 28.99 8.49
CA LEU A 758 20.48 28.41 9.75
C LEU A 758 21.76 29.10 10.24
N ALA A 759 22.59 29.59 9.31
CA ALA A 759 23.84 30.28 9.63
C ALA A 759 23.60 31.67 10.26
N VAL A 760 22.45 32.28 9.97
CA VAL A 760 22.09 33.64 10.45
C VAL A 760 21.28 33.58 11.75
N LEU A 761 20.74 32.41 12.09
CA LEU A 761 19.96 32.25 13.32
C LEU A 761 20.81 32.47 14.58
N PRO A 762 20.23 33.11 15.63
CA PRO A 762 20.83 33.15 16.96
C PRO A 762 20.99 31.75 17.55
N ASP A 763 21.90 31.59 18.51
CA ASP A 763 22.34 30.30 19.02
C ASP A 763 21.22 29.46 19.67
N ASP A 764 20.27 30.10 20.34
CA ASP A 764 19.11 29.44 20.96
C ASP A 764 18.19 28.79 19.90
N ARG A 765 17.83 29.54 18.84
CA ARG A 765 17.05 29.03 17.71
C ARG A 765 17.82 27.97 16.94
N ARG A 766 19.13 28.15 16.77
CA ARG A 766 20.01 27.18 16.09
C ARG A 766 20.08 25.84 16.82
N GLN A 767 20.11 25.85 18.15
CA GLN A 767 20.11 24.62 18.96
C GLN A 767 18.82 23.82 18.77
N ILE A 768 17.66 24.48 18.73
CA ILE A 768 16.37 23.81 18.51
C ILE A 768 16.26 23.24 17.09
N VAL A 769 16.73 23.97 16.07
CA VAL A 769 16.79 23.43 14.71
C VAL A 769 17.75 22.23 14.64
N SER A 770 18.88 22.28 15.35
CA SER A 770 19.81 21.15 15.43
C SER A 770 19.19 19.92 16.11
N LEU A 771 18.37 20.12 17.15
CA LEU A 771 17.59 19.05 17.77
C LEU A 771 16.58 18.43 16.79
N ALA A 772 15.90 19.27 15.98
CA ALA A 772 14.99 18.82 14.95
C ALA A 772 15.70 18.00 13.87
N LEU A 773 16.85 18.46 13.37
CA LEU A 773 17.65 17.75 12.37
C LEU A 773 18.17 16.42 12.91
N ALA A 774 18.65 16.37 14.16
CA ALA A 774 19.09 15.11 14.78
C ALA A 774 17.96 14.08 14.93
N GLY A 775 16.75 14.54 15.26
CA GLY A 775 15.55 13.71 15.24
C GLY A 775 15.19 13.25 13.83
N PHE A 776 15.19 14.17 12.87
CA PHE A 776 14.88 13.91 11.47
C PHE A 776 15.81 12.88 10.82
N ASP A 777 17.12 12.94 11.09
CA ASP A 777 18.10 11.95 10.63
C ASP A 777 17.73 10.53 11.11
N ARG A 778 17.26 10.42 12.35
CA ARG A 778 16.79 9.15 12.93
C ARG A 778 15.48 8.67 12.32
N LEU A 779 14.52 9.57 12.13
CA LEU A 779 13.25 9.26 11.49
C LEU A 779 13.43 8.85 10.02
N CYS A 780 14.45 9.39 9.33
CA CYS A 780 14.84 8.97 7.98
C CYS A 780 15.55 7.60 7.95
N GLY A 781 16.19 7.22 9.06
CA GLY A 781 17.03 6.02 9.15
C GLY A 781 18.42 6.21 8.53
N ALA A 782 18.99 7.40 8.65
CA ALA A 782 20.37 7.68 8.30
C ALA A 782 21.35 6.89 9.20
N ASP A 783 22.43 6.39 8.60
CA ASP A 783 23.53 5.73 9.30
C ASP A 783 24.56 6.74 9.81
N PHE A 784 24.84 7.75 8.99
CA PHE A 784 25.86 8.76 9.25
C PHE A 784 25.31 10.18 9.05
N VAL A 785 25.82 11.12 9.84
CA VAL A 785 25.75 12.55 9.54
C VAL A 785 27.10 12.94 8.96
N THR A 786 27.09 13.58 7.81
CA THR A 786 28.30 14.10 7.17
C THR A 786 28.34 15.61 7.33
N GLU A 787 29.46 16.11 7.81
CA GLU A 787 29.74 17.55 7.94
C GLU A 787 30.92 17.88 7.04
N GLU A 788 30.79 18.96 6.28
CA GLU A 788 31.87 19.50 5.44
C GLU A 788 32.48 20.68 6.18
N ILE A 789 33.71 20.50 6.66
CA ILE A 789 34.47 21.51 7.39
C ILE A 789 35.74 21.76 6.58
N ASP A 790 35.94 22.99 6.11
CA ASP A 790 37.11 23.41 5.32
C ASP A 790 37.42 22.51 4.10
N GLY A 791 36.37 22.01 3.43
CA GLY A 791 36.48 21.11 2.26
C GLY A 791 36.82 19.66 2.59
N VAL A 792 36.88 19.30 3.88
CA VAL A 792 37.04 17.92 4.35
C VAL A 792 35.69 17.39 4.81
N SER A 793 35.23 16.32 4.14
CA SER A 793 34.01 15.62 4.51
C SER A 793 34.29 14.66 5.66
N THR A 794 33.67 14.91 6.81
CA THR A 794 33.75 14.03 7.99
C THR A 794 32.40 13.38 8.25
N SER A 795 32.38 12.04 8.30
CA SER A 795 31.15 11.28 8.58
C SER A 795 31.18 10.72 9.99
N ARG A 796 30.19 11.08 10.80
CA ARG A 796 29.99 10.52 12.15
C ARG A 796 28.73 9.67 12.18
N PRO A 797 28.70 8.55 12.93
CA PRO A 797 27.47 7.78 13.10
C PRO A 797 26.37 8.66 13.71
N VAL A 798 25.14 8.53 13.22
CA VAL A 798 23.99 9.23 13.82
C VAL A 798 23.90 8.84 15.30
N ALA A 799 23.63 9.80 16.20
CA ALA A 799 23.55 9.59 17.65
C ALA A 799 22.31 8.77 18.04
N ARG A 800 22.42 7.74 18.90
CA ARG A 800 21.27 6.90 19.29
C ARG A 800 20.38 7.70 20.25
N LEU A 801 19.19 8.07 19.80
CA LEU A 801 18.25 8.86 20.61
C LEU A 801 17.24 7.92 21.29
N GLU A 802 17.25 7.92 22.61
CA GLU A 802 16.16 7.34 23.41
C GLU A 802 14.92 8.21 23.22
N TRP A 803 13.78 7.57 22.96
CA TRP A 803 12.51 8.24 22.69
C TRP A 803 12.10 9.17 23.84
N ALA A 804 12.28 8.72 25.10
CA ALA A 804 11.94 9.53 26.27
C ALA A 804 12.80 10.80 26.37
N ALA A 805 14.11 10.68 26.14
CA ALA A 805 15.03 11.82 26.18
C ALA A 805 14.72 12.84 25.05
N TRP A 806 14.40 12.34 23.85
CA TRP A 806 14.00 13.18 22.73
C TRP A 806 12.68 13.91 22.97
N ARG A 807 11.66 13.20 23.48
CA ARG A 807 10.38 13.80 23.91
C ARG A 807 10.58 14.87 24.97
N ASP A 808 11.35 14.57 26.02
CA ASP A 808 11.56 15.50 27.13
C ASP A 808 12.35 16.74 26.69
N ALA A 809 13.18 16.62 25.65
CA ALA A 809 13.84 17.77 25.04
C ALA A 809 12.86 18.74 24.38
N TRP A 810 11.87 18.22 23.66
CA TRP A 810 10.82 19.04 23.07
C TRP A 810 9.86 19.64 24.09
N GLU A 811 9.53 18.89 25.15
CA GLU A 811 8.60 19.39 26.18
C GLU A 811 9.17 20.59 26.94
N ARG A 812 10.50 20.69 27.10
CA ARG A 812 11.16 21.86 27.70
C ARG A 812 10.96 23.14 26.88
N GLU A 813 10.84 23.01 25.56
CA GLU A 813 10.71 24.14 24.63
C GLU A 813 9.26 24.49 24.32
N ARG A 814 8.30 23.80 24.94
CA ARG A 814 6.86 23.96 24.70
C ARG A 814 6.40 25.39 24.96
N LEU A 815 5.64 25.95 24.03
CA LEU A 815 4.96 27.23 24.20
C LEU A 815 4.13 27.22 25.51
N PRO A 816 4.19 28.28 26.35
CA PRO A 816 3.27 28.37 27.47
C PRO A 816 1.85 28.41 26.89
N GLU A 817 0.94 27.59 27.42
CA GLU A 817 -0.48 27.73 27.10
C GLU A 817 -0.90 29.15 27.49
N ASP A 818 -1.40 29.94 26.54
CA ASP A 818 -2.00 31.24 26.83
C ASP A 818 -3.06 31.03 27.93
N GLY A 819 -2.87 31.70 29.07
CA GLY A 819 -3.56 31.43 30.32
C GLY A 819 -5.08 31.37 30.18
N GLY A 820 -5.61 30.15 30.09
CA GLY A 820 -7.00 29.81 30.40
C GLY A 820 -7.02 29.12 31.76
N ALA A 821 -7.48 29.84 32.78
CA ALA A 821 -7.53 29.42 34.18
C ALA A 821 -7.96 27.95 34.37
N ARG A 822 -7.06 27.14 34.93
CA ARG A 822 -7.40 26.02 35.80
C ARG A 822 -6.97 26.39 37.21
N GLY A 823 -7.84 27.15 37.87
CA GLY A 823 -7.97 27.16 39.32
C GLY A 823 -8.91 26.05 39.75
#